data_AF-A0A955ATW2-F1
#
_entry.id   AF-A0A955ATW2-F1
#
_cell.length_a   1.000
_cell.length_b   1.000
_cell.length_c   1.000
_cell.angle_alpha   90.00
_cell.angle_beta   90.00
_cell.angle_gamma   90.00
#
_symmetry.space_group_name_H-M   'P 1'
#
loop_
_entity.id
_entity.type
_entity.pdbx_description
1 polymer ?
#
loop_
_entity_poly.entity_id
_entity_poly.type
_entity_poly.pdbx_seq_one_letter_code
_entity_poly.pdbx_strand_id
1 'polypeptide(L)'
;MLRSSSSCLRFETYIRSVILAVTLVVRAAGNESSWPTQFHDNQRSGRSAASVALPLSLHWTYQTMQPPRPSWPDPAKQDFWNRKQDLLPRVTYDRAFHLVSDGDYVLFGSSADDQIRCLDLKTGQLRWRFFAEAPIRCAPTLHQGFAFFGADDGFLYSIDIATGSLKWKTPASVGPVRWIPGNGRIISQFPVRTGVLRHGDVGYFTAGLFPKFGATHGAFEFATGKILERTPLDVTSQGPLEIRDGRIFAHTGRNPAGAFIASLQRRGVELSAESRDVPSEYAYGFAATNDLRFVGGDGKVAALSATSAEVQWQTQVQGKAYSLILLDGRLLVSTDTGHIYCFGDVSYERDVVTHAETSSATTTPDDGNDLHLGHAVSSLPSRHGYALVVDDNVERIQRRIRTLLDQTAMQIVALVPDEIAPQIRTYWFEKGAYGQRVVVHSNDNQQAVQRYAASIFNLAIGADRRAMLPLVRPGGVALDQAGVDVRAKPVSHGNWTHMYANAGNTACSTDTAVDHHRLQWFGEPGPRAMVDRHLRTMPSLCVDGRLYVPALDRIIAVDAFNGSPLWQQNVPGMTRVGVLKDCGFMAADATSVFVSAGDTCLSLDAWSGEPQVTWSLSNLAADWREREWGAVLLLDDQLIGSVTPLGAARRTIDRSTILEAAYSDNRPIVCSESIFACPRDAAEITWRYDADGSIPHP
;
A
#
# COMPACT_ATOMS: atom_id res chain seq x y z
N MET A 1 20.72 27.51 -3.52
CA MET A 1 19.96 27.95 -2.33
C MET A 1 19.41 26.73 -1.60
N LEU A 2 20.14 26.28 -0.57
CA LEU A 2 19.81 25.11 0.25
C LEU A 2 18.79 25.54 1.32
N ARG A 3 17.54 25.05 1.23
CA ARG A 3 16.62 25.05 2.37
C ARG A 3 16.74 23.71 3.08
N SER A 4 17.10 23.73 4.35
CA SER A 4 17.06 22.59 5.26
C SER A 4 15.65 22.00 5.28
N SER A 5 15.52 20.72 4.91
CA SER A 5 14.25 19.99 4.98
C SER A 5 13.99 19.54 6.42
N SER A 6 13.40 20.42 7.22
CA SER A 6 12.80 20.04 8.51
C SER A 6 11.71 19.00 8.26
N SER A 7 11.83 17.81 8.85
CA SER A 7 10.90 16.67 8.72
C SER A 7 9.58 16.84 9.50
N CYS A 8 9.24 18.05 9.89
CA CYS A 8 8.08 18.41 10.68
C CYS A 8 7.55 19.72 10.10
N LEU A 9 6.35 19.70 9.53
CA LEU A 9 5.71 20.93 9.05
C LEU A 9 5.12 21.66 10.25
N ARG A 10 5.46 22.96 10.34
CA ARG A 10 4.84 23.90 11.26
C ARG A 10 3.41 24.12 10.82
N PHE A 11 2.45 23.83 11.68
CA PHE A 11 1.09 24.32 11.54
C PHE A 11 1.00 25.67 12.29
N GLU A 12 0.69 26.74 11.57
CA GLU A 12 0.16 27.99 12.14
C GLU A 12 -1.36 27.96 12.01
N THR A 13 -2.01 27.15 12.85
CA THR A 13 -3.41 27.35 13.14
C THR A 13 -3.49 28.42 14.22
N TYR A 14 -3.92 29.62 13.85
CA TYR A 14 -4.39 30.61 14.82
C TYR A 14 -5.57 29.98 15.55
N ILE A 15 -5.34 29.58 16.80
CA ILE A 15 -6.40 29.37 17.79
C ILE A 15 -7.21 30.66 17.80
N ARG A 16 -8.37 30.69 17.16
CA ARG A 16 -9.33 31.77 17.41
C ARG A 16 -9.73 31.62 18.87
N SER A 17 -9.29 32.60 19.65
CA SER A 17 -9.52 32.73 21.08
C SER A 17 -11.01 32.59 21.38
N VAL A 18 -11.41 31.44 21.93
CA VAL A 18 -12.57 31.37 22.80
C VAL A 18 -12.02 31.43 24.22
N ILE A 19 -12.25 32.62 24.80
CA ILE A 19 -12.00 33.12 26.15
C ILE A 19 -11.39 32.14 27.18
N LEU A 20 -10.25 32.60 27.70
CA LEU A 20 -9.55 32.25 28.93
C LEU A 20 -10.48 31.79 30.08
N ALA A 21 -10.28 30.56 30.53
CA ALA A 21 -10.25 30.25 31.95
C ALA A 21 -8.87 29.65 32.22
N VAL A 22 -8.15 30.24 33.17
CA VAL A 22 -6.84 29.76 33.63
C VAL A 22 -7.04 28.36 34.19
N THR A 23 -6.57 27.35 33.46
CA THR A 23 -6.47 25.98 33.98
C THR A 23 -4.99 25.70 34.19
N LEU A 24 -4.64 25.38 35.44
CA LEU A 24 -3.35 24.83 35.82
C LEU A 24 -2.87 23.83 34.76
N VAL A 25 -1.57 23.88 34.44
CA VAL A 25 -0.86 22.72 33.88
C VAL A 25 -0.87 21.65 34.96
N VAL A 26 -1.96 20.89 35.03
CA VAL A 26 -1.99 19.62 35.74
C VAL A 26 -1.16 18.69 34.87
N ARG A 27 0.07 18.40 35.29
CA ARG A 27 0.72 17.15 34.92
C ARG A 27 -0.29 16.06 35.30
N ALA A 28 -0.96 15.46 34.31
CA ALA A 28 -1.67 14.23 34.57
C ALA A 28 -0.63 13.25 35.11
N ALA A 29 -0.73 12.91 36.40
CA ALA A 29 -0.03 11.77 36.93
C ALA A 29 -0.50 10.59 36.08
N GLY A 30 0.39 10.06 35.24
CA GLY A 30 0.10 8.84 34.51
C GLY A 30 -0.23 7.77 35.54
N ASN A 31 -1.40 7.15 35.40
CA ASN A 31 -1.71 5.97 36.18
C ASN A 31 -0.72 4.87 35.75
N GLU A 32 -0.02 4.25 36.69
CA GLU A 32 0.93 3.16 36.40
C GLU A 32 0.29 1.99 35.63
N SER A 33 -1.04 1.89 35.67
CA SER A 33 -1.83 0.86 35.03
C SER A 33 -2.41 1.22 33.66
N SER A 34 -1.89 2.25 32.97
CA SER A 34 -2.45 2.68 31.68
C SER A 34 -1.40 3.13 30.67
N TRP A 35 -1.61 2.74 29.40
CA TRP A 35 -0.86 3.16 28.23
C TRP A 35 -1.87 3.55 27.13
N PRO A 36 -2.51 4.72 27.23
CA PRO A 36 -3.77 5.00 26.54
C PRO A 36 -3.64 5.33 25.05
N THR A 37 -2.44 5.60 24.54
CA THR A 37 -2.24 5.96 23.13
C THR A 37 -0.87 5.53 22.65
N GLN A 38 -0.62 5.59 21.34
CA GLN A 38 0.66 5.20 20.76
C GLN A 38 1.81 5.98 21.40
N PHE A 39 2.89 5.30 21.81
CA PHE A 39 4.00 5.88 22.58
C PHE A 39 3.58 6.59 23.88
N HIS A 40 2.58 6.01 24.58
CA HIS A 40 2.07 6.35 25.91
C HIS A 40 1.21 7.61 25.99
N ASP A 41 1.72 8.75 25.55
CA ASP A 41 1.09 10.06 25.76
C ASP A 41 1.05 10.90 24.47
N ASN A 42 0.43 12.09 24.55
CA ASN A 42 0.32 13.01 23.43
C ASN A 42 1.66 13.55 22.93
N GLN A 43 2.72 13.52 23.75
CA GLN A 43 4.08 13.92 23.35
C GLN A 43 4.85 12.75 22.72
N ARG A 44 4.24 11.55 22.67
CA ARG A 44 4.87 10.31 22.18
C ARG A 44 6.16 10.00 22.94
N SER A 45 6.17 10.27 24.25
CA SER A 45 7.38 10.17 25.07
C SER A 45 7.90 8.73 25.21
N GLY A 46 7.03 7.73 25.09
CA GLY A 46 7.34 6.34 25.41
C GLY A 46 7.67 6.11 26.90
N ARG A 47 7.34 7.05 27.79
CA ARG A 47 7.67 6.97 29.22
C ARG A 47 6.46 6.58 30.03
N SER A 48 6.63 5.61 30.92
CA SER A 48 5.63 5.25 31.92
C SER A 48 6.18 5.52 33.33
N ALA A 49 5.27 5.82 34.26
CA ALA A 49 5.60 5.85 35.69
C ALA A 49 5.68 4.43 36.29
N ALA A 50 5.31 3.39 35.54
CA ALA A 50 5.31 2.01 36.00
C ALA A 50 6.71 1.59 36.51
N SER A 51 6.72 0.93 37.66
CA SER A 51 7.92 0.25 38.18
C SER A 51 8.02 -1.15 37.59
N VAL A 52 9.19 -1.50 37.04
CA VAL A 52 9.45 -2.83 36.45
C VAL A 52 10.71 -3.40 37.10
N ALA A 53 10.54 -4.51 37.80
CA ALA A 53 11.65 -5.23 38.43
C ALA A 53 12.25 -6.26 37.46
N LEU A 54 13.58 -6.30 37.38
CA LEU A 54 14.33 -7.30 36.63
C LEU A 54 14.81 -8.43 37.56
N PRO A 55 14.99 -9.67 37.08
CA PRO A 55 14.77 -10.12 35.70
C PRO A 55 13.28 -10.33 35.38
N LEU A 56 12.92 -10.25 34.10
CA LEU A 56 11.58 -10.60 33.62
C LEU A 56 11.55 -12.02 33.05
N SER A 57 10.43 -12.73 33.28
CA SER A 57 10.08 -13.99 32.63
C SER A 57 8.95 -13.80 31.61
N LEU A 58 8.88 -14.66 30.60
CA LEU A 58 7.76 -14.68 29.65
C LEU A 58 6.52 -15.24 30.35
N HIS A 59 5.40 -14.50 30.33
CA HIS A 59 4.13 -14.92 30.93
C HIS A 59 3.21 -15.56 29.88
N TRP A 60 3.10 -14.94 28.70
CA TRP A 60 2.31 -15.47 27.58
C TRP A 60 2.76 -14.89 26.25
N THR A 61 2.40 -15.57 25.17
CA THR A 61 2.55 -15.11 23.78
C THR A 61 1.20 -15.17 23.06
N TYR A 62 0.94 -14.20 22.19
CA TYR A 62 -0.20 -14.19 21.27
C TYR A 62 0.31 -13.99 19.84
N GLN A 63 -0.12 -14.83 18.92
CA GLN A 63 0.24 -14.77 17.50
C GLN A 63 -1.01 -14.58 16.66
N THR A 64 -1.06 -13.48 15.90
CA THR A 64 -2.12 -13.23 14.92
C THR A 64 -1.98 -14.13 13.70
N MET A 65 -3.09 -14.43 13.03
CA MET A 65 -3.08 -15.26 11.82
C MET A 65 -2.26 -14.62 10.68
N GLN A 66 -2.27 -13.29 10.60
CA GLN A 66 -1.59 -12.54 9.55
C GLN A 66 -0.66 -11.49 10.16
N PRO A 67 0.60 -11.38 9.70
CA PRO A 67 1.49 -10.33 10.16
C PRO A 67 1.00 -8.94 9.71
N PRO A 68 1.45 -7.86 10.37
CA PRO A 68 1.20 -6.49 9.94
C PRO A 68 1.51 -6.29 8.45
N ARG A 69 0.60 -5.64 7.71
CA ARG A 69 0.75 -5.34 6.28
C ARG A 69 1.02 -3.84 6.07
N PRO A 70 2.26 -3.45 5.72
CA PRO A 70 2.62 -2.06 5.52
C PRO A 70 1.76 -1.35 4.47
N SER A 71 1.50 -0.07 4.70
CA SER A 71 0.68 0.77 3.81
C SER A 71 1.33 1.09 2.48
N TRP A 72 2.64 0.89 2.32
CA TRP A 72 3.40 1.20 1.12
C TRP A 72 4.26 0.01 0.71
N PRO A 73 4.38 -0.25 -0.61
CA PRO A 73 5.29 -1.27 -1.11
C PRO A 73 6.74 -0.91 -0.81
N ASP A 74 7.62 -1.86 -1.05
CA ASP A 74 9.05 -1.64 -0.91
C ASP A 74 9.54 -0.48 -1.80
N PRO A 75 10.51 0.31 -1.31
CA PRO A 75 11.06 1.43 -2.06
C PRO A 75 11.85 0.97 -3.29
N ALA A 76 12.21 1.92 -4.14
CA ALA A 76 13.22 1.72 -5.18
C ALA A 76 14.49 1.13 -4.55
N LYS A 77 15.21 0.29 -5.29
CA LYS A 77 16.47 -0.27 -4.77
C LYS A 77 17.53 0.81 -4.54
N GLN A 78 17.57 1.82 -5.41
CA GLN A 78 18.62 2.84 -5.43
C GLN A 78 18.04 4.22 -5.79
N ASP A 79 18.74 5.27 -5.37
CA ASP A 79 18.53 6.67 -5.75
C ASP A 79 19.88 7.18 -6.30
N PHE A 80 20.00 7.10 -7.63
CA PHE A 80 21.24 7.45 -8.33
C PHE A 80 21.54 8.94 -8.21
N TRP A 81 20.53 9.79 -8.20
CA TRP A 81 20.70 11.24 -8.08
C TRP A 81 21.42 11.62 -6.78
N ASN A 82 20.96 11.06 -5.66
CA ASN A 82 21.50 11.31 -4.33
C ASN A 82 22.59 10.32 -3.89
N ARG A 83 23.05 9.43 -4.78
CA ARG A 83 24.10 8.42 -4.51
C ARG A 83 23.76 7.50 -3.33
N LYS A 84 22.51 7.02 -3.25
CA LYS A 84 22.07 6.11 -2.20
C LYS A 84 21.72 4.75 -2.78
N GLN A 85 22.22 3.71 -2.14
CA GLN A 85 21.88 2.32 -2.44
C GLN A 85 21.10 1.73 -1.27
N ASP A 86 20.49 0.57 -1.50
CA ASP A 86 19.72 -0.20 -0.51
C ASP A 86 18.74 0.66 0.27
N LEU A 87 17.91 1.42 -0.46
CA LEU A 87 16.97 2.33 0.17
C LEU A 87 16.05 1.56 1.11
N LEU A 88 16.02 2.01 2.36
CA LEU A 88 15.09 1.51 3.34
C LEU A 88 13.72 2.21 3.20
N PRO A 89 12.62 1.52 3.55
CA PRO A 89 11.30 2.14 3.62
C PRO A 89 11.33 3.39 4.48
N ARG A 90 10.75 4.49 3.98
CA ARG A 90 10.71 5.78 4.70
C ARG A 90 9.44 5.98 5.52
N VAL A 91 8.36 5.29 5.15
CA VAL A 91 7.07 5.34 5.83
C VAL A 91 6.89 4.00 6.54
N THR A 92 7.00 4.01 7.87
CA THR A 92 7.15 2.79 8.69
C THR A 92 6.27 2.79 9.93
N TYR A 93 5.30 3.71 10.01
CA TYR A 93 4.44 3.86 11.19
C TYR A 93 3.54 2.65 11.46
N ASP A 94 3.33 1.76 10.48
CA ASP A 94 2.41 0.61 10.54
C ASP A 94 3.13 -0.75 10.37
N ARG A 95 4.40 -0.82 10.81
CA ARG A 95 5.23 -2.05 10.74
C ARG A 95 4.95 -3.08 11.84
N ALA A 96 4.19 -2.70 12.86
CA ALA A 96 3.70 -3.61 13.89
C ALA A 96 2.28 -3.23 14.30
N PHE A 97 1.61 -4.12 15.03
CA PHE A 97 0.37 -3.78 15.70
C PHE A 97 0.70 -2.98 16.97
N HIS A 98 0.50 -1.67 16.90
CA HIS A 98 0.81 -0.80 18.04
C HIS A 98 -0.16 -1.05 19.18
N LEU A 99 0.40 -1.40 20.33
CA LEU A 99 -0.34 -1.77 21.53
C LEU A 99 -0.73 -0.53 22.32
N VAL A 100 -1.91 -0.57 22.92
CA VAL A 100 -2.33 0.30 24.02
C VAL A 100 -3.00 -0.53 25.09
N SER A 101 -3.09 0.00 26.30
CA SER A 101 -3.70 -0.72 27.41
C SER A 101 -4.31 0.22 28.44
N ASP A 102 -5.35 -0.25 29.11
CA ASP A 102 -5.95 0.40 30.28
C ASP A 102 -6.44 -0.68 31.26
N GLY A 103 -5.76 -0.83 32.39
CA GLY A 103 -5.98 -1.95 33.32
C GLY A 103 -5.76 -3.30 32.66
N ASP A 104 -6.70 -4.23 32.81
CA ASP A 104 -6.59 -5.61 32.29
C ASP A 104 -6.83 -5.76 30.77
N TYR A 105 -7.04 -4.65 30.03
CA TYR A 105 -7.36 -4.65 28.61
C TYR A 105 -6.15 -4.24 27.77
N VAL A 106 -5.69 -5.10 26.86
CA VAL A 106 -4.64 -4.79 25.88
C VAL A 106 -5.26 -4.75 24.48
N LEU A 107 -5.23 -3.60 23.82
CA LEU A 107 -5.86 -3.40 22.52
C LEU A 107 -4.85 -3.13 21.41
N PHE A 108 -5.17 -3.60 20.20
CA PHE A 108 -4.44 -3.26 18.99
C PHE A 108 -5.33 -3.36 17.75
N GLY A 109 -5.07 -2.49 16.78
CA GLY A 109 -5.67 -2.52 15.45
C GLY A 109 -4.79 -3.24 14.44
N SER A 110 -5.41 -3.88 13.45
CA SER A 110 -4.73 -4.66 12.44
C SER A 110 -4.74 -4.00 11.06
N SER A 111 -3.56 -3.89 10.48
CA SER A 111 -3.35 -3.42 9.11
C SER A 111 -3.54 -4.51 8.05
N ALA A 112 -3.74 -5.77 8.47
CA ALA A 112 -3.84 -6.92 7.58
C ALA A 112 -5.27 -7.45 7.42
N ASP A 113 -6.02 -7.51 8.53
CA ASP A 113 -7.32 -8.19 8.62
C ASP A 113 -8.44 -7.32 9.22
N ASP A 114 -8.25 -5.99 9.22
CA ASP A 114 -9.27 -4.97 9.52
C ASP A 114 -9.90 -5.05 10.92
N GLN A 115 -9.30 -5.84 11.81
CA GLN A 115 -9.81 -6.06 13.15
C GLN A 115 -9.13 -5.15 14.17
N ILE A 116 -9.90 -4.76 15.17
CA ILE A 116 -9.40 -4.36 16.48
C ILE A 116 -9.67 -5.49 17.46
N ARG A 117 -8.65 -5.88 18.22
CA ARG A 117 -8.72 -6.97 19.20
C ARG A 117 -8.46 -6.43 20.59
N CYS A 118 -9.04 -7.08 21.57
CA CYS A 118 -8.70 -6.90 22.97
C CYS A 118 -8.28 -8.21 23.60
N LEU A 119 -7.10 -8.21 24.20
CA LEU A 119 -6.57 -9.32 24.99
C LEU A 119 -6.72 -9.01 26.47
N ASP A 120 -6.81 -10.06 27.27
CA ASP A 120 -6.59 -10.00 28.70
C ASP A 120 -5.11 -9.85 29.03
N LEU A 121 -4.74 -8.80 29.78
CA LEU A 121 -3.36 -8.49 30.13
C LEU A 121 -2.67 -9.65 30.89
N LYS A 122 -3.40 -10.39 31.73
CA LYS A 122 -2.82 -11.42 32.61
C LYS A 122 -2.62 -12.76 31.91
N THR A 123 -3.47 -13.10 30.95
CA THR A 123 -3.52 -14.43 30.34
C THR A 123 -3.22 -14.42 28.85
N GLY A 124 -3.23 -13.27 28.19
CA GLY A 124 -3.10 -13.14 26.74
C GLY A 124 -4.33 -13.63 25.96
N GLN A 125 -5.39 -14.05 26.64
CA GLN A 125 -6.60 -14.58 25.99
C GLN A 125 -7.36 -13.46 25.26
N LEU A 126 -7.83 -13.76 24.05
CA LEU A 126 -8.72 -12.87 23.31
C LEU A 126 -10.04 -12.71 24.07
N ARG A 127 -10.36 -11.48 24.49
CA ARG A 127 -11.64 -11.13 25.13
C ARG A 127 -12.72 -10.90 24.09
N TRP A 128 -12.41 -10.08 23.09
CA TRP A 128 -13.32 -9.76 21.99
C TRP A 128 -12.54 -9.26 20.77
N ARG A 129 -13.21 -9.24 19.62
CA ARG A 129 -12.73 -8.65 18.37
C ARG A 129 -13.86 -7.86 17.71
N PHE A 130 -13.52 -6.80 16.98
CA PHE A 130 -14.44 -6.03 16.15
C PHE A 130 -13.83 -5.82 14.76
N PHE A 131 -14.64 -5.88 13.71
CA PHE A 131 -14.21 -5.63 12.34
C PHE A 131 -14.58 -4.22 11.88
N ALA A 132 -13.57 -3.44 11.49
CA ALA A 132 -13.76 -2.32 10.57
C ALA A 132 -13.90 -2.84 9.12
N GLU A 133 -13.99 -1.93 8.16
CA GLU A 133 -14.18 -2.27 6.74
C GLU A 133 -12.91 -2.13 5.91
N ALA A 134 -11.82 -1.64 6.51
CA ALA A 134 -10.52 -1.53 5.88
C ALA A 134 -9.40 -1.45 6.95
N PRO A 135 -8.10 -1.40 6.57
CA PRO A 135 -7.02 -1.57 7.54
C PRO A 135 -7.03 -0.51 8.65
N ILE A 136 -6.79 -0.95 9.88
CA ILE A 136 -6.57 -0.09 11.05
C ILE A 136 -5.05 0.00 11.26
N ARG A 137 -4.47 1.16 10.97
CA ARG A 137 -2.99 1.28 10.85
C ARG A 137 -2.29 1.91 12.04
N CYS A 138 -3.01 2.62 12.89
CA CYS A 138 -2.47 3.27 14.09
C CYS A 138 -3.12 2.67 15.33
N ALA A 139 -2.43 2.81 16.48
CA ALA A 139 -3.02 2.38 17.74
C ALA A 139 -4.31 3.15 18.03
N PRO A 140 -5.33 2.53 18.64
CA PRO A 140 -6.47 3.26 19.15
C PRO A 140 -6.04 4.17 20.31
N THR A 141 -6.84 5.21 20.58
CA THR A 141 -6.69 6.05 21.76
C THR A 141 -7.78 5.69 22.77
N LEU A 142 -7.38 5.34 23.98
CA LEU A 142 -8.24 4.94 25.09
C LEU A 142 -8.64 6.16 25.91
N HIS A 143 -9.93 6.30 26.18
CA HIS A 143 -10.45 7.36 27.03
C HIS A 143 -11.84 7.00 27.59
N GLN A 144 -12.00 7.12 28.91
CA GLN A 144 -13.28 6.91 29.61
C GLN A 144 -13.95 5.56 29.30
N GLY A 145 -13.18 4.47 29.24
CA GLY A 145 -13.70 3.13 28.94
C GLY A 145 -14.02 2.89 27.46
N PHE A 146 -13.64 3.80 26.56
CA PHE A 146 -13.82 3.66 25.12
C PHE A 146 -12.48 3.69 24.39
N ALA A 147 -12.40 2.98 23.27
CA ALA A 147 -11.32 3.07 22.30
C ALA A 147 -11.78 3.85 21.07
N PHE A 148 -10.96 4.80 20.64
CA PHE A 148 -11.20 5.67 19.48
C PHE A 148 -10.12 5.47 18.43
N PHE A 149 -10.52 5.19 17.19
CA PHE A 149 -9.58 4.94 16.10
C PHE A 149 -10.16 5.35 14.76
N GLY A 150 -9.29 5.44 13.76
CA GLY A 150 -9.68 5.59 12.37
C GLY A 150 -9.14 4.45 11.54
N ALA A 151 -9.82 4.18 10.43
CA ALA A 151 -9.44 3.15 9.49
C ALA A 151 -9.33 3.70 8.06
N ASP A 152 -8.74 2.89 7.19
CA ASP A 152 -8.59 3.18 5.76
C ASP A 152 -9.94 3.26 5.01
N ASP A 153 -11.05 2.87 5.63
CA ASP A 153 -12.42 2.95 5.09
C ASP A 153 -12.97 4.38 5.12
N GLY A 154 -12.23 5.30 5.76
CA GLY A 154 -12.54 6.71 5.87
C GLY A 154 -13.46 7.06 7.04
N PHE A 155 -13.60 6.17 8.03
CA PHE A 155 -14.41 6.39 9.21
C PHE A 155 -13.56 6.52 10.49
N LEU A 156 -14.13 7.28 11.43
CA LEU A 156 -13.75 7.28 12.84
C LEU A 156 -14.72 6.37 13.60
N TYR A 157 -14.20 5.67 14.60
CA TYR A 157 -14.92 4.69 15.40
C TYR A 157 -14.76 4.99 16.88
N SER A 158 -15.81 4.69 17.65
CA SER A 158 -15.75 4.51 19.10
C SER A 158 -16.34 3.17 19.49
N ILE A 159 -15.57 2.39 20.24
CA ILE A 159 -15.99 1.09 20.77
C ILE A 159 -15.79 1.05 22.29
N ASP A 160 -16.66 0.34 22.98
CA ASP A 160 -16.53 0.06 24.42
C ASP A 160 -15.40 -0.95 24.65
N ILE A 161 -14.46 -0.66 25.56
CA ILE A 161 -13.28 -1.53 25.76
C ILE A 161 -13.61 -2.83 26.49
N ALA A 162 -14.69 -2.86 27.27
CA ALA A 162 -15.06 -4.04 28.05
C ALA A 162 -15.75 -5.09 27.17
N THR A 163 -16.57 -4.64 26.22
CA THR A 163 -17.46 -5.49 25.42
C THR A 163 -17.06 -5.58 23.95
N GLY A 164 -16.29 -4.62 23.43
CA GLY A 164 -16.02 -4.50 21.99
C GLY A 164 -17.20 -3.97 21.17
N SER A 165 -18.26 -3.51 21.83
CA SER A 165 -19.46 -3.02 21.14
C SER A 165 -19.25 -1.63 20.53
N LEU A 166 -19.79 -1.43 19.33
CA LEU A 166 -19.74 -0.15 18.62
C LEU A 166 -20.67 0.87 19.29
N LYS A 167 -20.14 2.02 19.67
CA LYS A 167 -20.91 3.15 20.19
C LYS A 167 -21.33 4.11 19.07
N TRP A 168 -20.38 4.51 18.24
CA TRP A 168 -20.65 5.35 17.07
C TRP A 168 -19.59 5.13 15.97
N LYS A 169 -19.98 5.45 14.74
CA LYS A 169 -19.15 5.44 13.53
C LYS A 169 -19.45 6.70 12.73
N THR A 170 -18.44 7.51 12.43
CA THR A 170 -18.61 8.80 11.75
C THR A 170 -17.69 8.93 10.53
N PRO A 171 -18.18 9.36 9.35
CA PRO A 171 -17.33 9.67 8.21
C PRO A 171 -16.32 10.78 8.52
N ALA A 172 -15.05 10.50 8.27
CA ALA A 172 -13.97 11.47 8.43
C ALA A 172 -13.90 12.46 7.25
N SER A 173 -14.40 12.06 6.07
CA SER A 173 -14.36 12.83 4.82
C SER A 173 -15.19 14.11 4.83
N VAL A 174 -14.82 15.08 3.97
CA VAL A 174 -15.55 16.35 3.76
C VAL A 174 -16.81 16.15 2.90
N GLY A 175 -16.81 15.13 2.04
CA GLY A 175 -17.91 14.78 1.14
C GLY A 175 -18.31 13.31 1.25
N PRO A 176 -19.15 12.81 0.32
CA PRO A 176 -19.50 11.40 0.29
C PRO A 176 -18.25 10.53 0.20
N VAL A 177 -18.25 9.44 0.94
CA VAL A 177 -17.16 8.49 0.95
C VAL A 177 -17.01 7.90 -0.46
N ARG A 178 -15.81 8.04 -1.04
CA ARG A 178 -15.45 7.45 -2.33
C ARG A 178 -14.36 6.41 -2.14
N TRP A 179 -14.63 5.18 -2.56
CA TRP A 179 -13.74 4.04 -2.41
C TRP A 179 -13.04 3.71 -3.73
N ILE A 180 -11.73 3.50 -3.65
CA ILE A 180 -10.82 3.24 -4.78
C ILE A 180 -9.86 2.10 -4.44
N PRO A 181 -9.28 1.45 -5.47
CA PRO A 181 -8.09 0.62 -5.28
C PRO A 181 -6.91 1.44 -4.74
N GLY A 182 -6.36 1.02 -3.61
CA GLY A 182 -5.19 1.59 -2.97
C GLY A 182 -4.30 0.48 -2.42
N ASN A 183 -3.14 0.25 -3.04
CA ASN A 183 -2.16 -0.79 -2.67
C ASN A 183 -2.80 -2.20 -2.53
N GLY A 184 -3.57 -2.61 -3.54
CA GLY A 184 -4.15 -3.95 -3.61
C GLY A 184 -5.42 -4.15 -2.76
N ARG A 185 -5.96 -3.10 -2.14
CA ARG A 185 -7.19 -3.13 -1.33
C ARG A 185 -8.17 -2.08 -1.84
N ILE A 186 -9.48 -2.27 -1.64
CA ILE A 186 -10.44 -1.17 -1.80
C ILE A 186 -10.49 -0.38 -0.49
N ILE A 187 -10.19 0.90 -0.55
CA ILE A 187 -10.14 1.82 0.61
C ILE A 187 -10.78 3.14 0.26
N SER A 188 -11.03 3.99 1.26
CA SER A 188 -11.44 5.37 1.02
C SER A 188 -10.34 6.20 0.38
N GLN A 189 -10.74 7.13 -0.49
CA GLN A 189 -9.92 8.25 -0.94
C GLN A 189 -9.52 9.16 0.24
N PHE A 190 -10.31 9.13 1.32
CA PHE A 190 -10.09 9.87 2.56
C PHE A 190 -9.78 8.93 3.75
N PRO A 191 -8.75 8.07 3.67
CA PRO A 191 -8.46 7.13 4.76
C PRO A 191 -7.97 7.91 5.99
N VAL A 192 -8.26 7.40 7.19
CA VAL A 192 -7.75 7.99 8.44
C VAL A 192 -6.48 7.25 8.87
N ARG A 193 -5.32 7.87 8.59
CA ARG A 193 -4.00 7.23 8.78
C ARG A 193 -3.14 7.87 9.86
N THR A 194 -3.67 8.73 10.71
CA THR A 194 -2.89 9.44 11.75
C THR A 194 -3.17 9.05 13.20
N GLY A 195 -3.99 8.02 13.40
CA GLY A 195 -4.60 7.76 14.71
C GLY A 195 -5.47 8.94 15.18
N VAL A 196 -6.00 8.82 16.39
CA VAL A 196 -6.79 9.86 17.05
C VAL A 196 -5.96 10.45 18.17
N LEU A 197 -5.79 11.77 18.21
CA LEU A 197 -5.15 12.46 19.33
C LEU A 197 -6.19 13.08 20.24
N ARG A 198 -6.03 12.90 21.55
CA ARG A 198 -6.94 13.42 22.57
C ARG A 198 -6.41 14.73 23.14
N HIS A 199 -7.25 15.76 23.23
CA HIS A 199 -6.96 16.94 24.05
C HIS A 199 -8.25 17.43 24.73
N GLY A 200 -8.35 17.22 26.04
CA GLY A 200 -9.61 17.36 26.77
C GLY A 200 -10.64 16.33 26.28
N ASP A 201 -11.85 16.81 25.98
CA ASP A 201 -12.97 16.02 25.44
C ASP A 201 -13.03 16.05 23.90
N VAL A 202 -11.99 16.59 23.24
CA VAL A 202 -11.90 16.71 21.79
C VAL A 202 -10.85 15.74 21.24
N GLY A 203 -11.24 15.00 20.20
CA GLY A 203 -10.37 14.16 19.40
C GLY A 203 -9.94 14.87 18.11
N TYR A 204 -8.68 14.70 17.70
CA TYR A 204 -8.11 15.25 16.48
C TYR A 204 -7.64 14.14 15.55
N PHE A 205 -7.79 14.35 14.24
CA PHE A 205 -7.44 13.38 13.21
C PHE A 205 -7.08 14.07 11.90
N THR A 206 -6.57 13.27 10.93
CA THR A 206 -6.49 13.67 9.53
C THR A 206 -7.09 12.59 8.63
N ALA A 207 -7.67 13.00 7.52
CA ALA A 207 -8.31 12.13 6.54
C ALA A 207 -7.90 12.52 5.12
N GLY A 208 -7.46 11.54 4.32
CA GLY A 208 -6.97 11.79 2.96
C GLY A 208 -5.45 11.72 2.82
N LEU A 209 -5.01 11.09 1.73
CA LEU A 209 -3.60 10.94 1.41
C LEU A 209 -3.09 12.03 0.47
N PHE A 210 -3.95 12.61 -0.34
CA PHE A 210 -3.55 13.47 -1.45
C PHE A 210 -4.20 14.85 -1.27
N PRO A 211 -3.44 15.86 -0.80
CA PRO A 211 -3.89 17.26 -0.67
C PRO A 211 -4.72 17.76 -1.86
N LYS A 212 -4.23 17.53 -3.08
CA LYS A 212 -4.91 17.91 -4.34
C LYS A 212 -6.31 17.28 -4.51
N PHE A 213 -6.63 16.23 -3.77
CA PHE A 213 -7.90 15.52 -3.81
C PHE A 213 -8.70 15.65 -2.51
N GLY A 214 -8.43 16.69 -1.71
CA GLY A 214 -9.27 17.10 -0.58
C GLY A 214 -8.88 16.51 0.78
N ALA A 215 -7.60 16.20 1.01
CA ALA A 215 -7.15 15.79 2.33
C ALA A 215 -7.41 16.89 3.38
N THR A 216 -7.80 16.50 4.59
CA THR A 216 -8.14 17.43 5.68
C THR A 216 -7.59 16.98 7.03
N HIS A 217 -7.41 17.93 7.93
CA HIS A 217 -7.41 17.66 9.35
C HIS A 217 -8.76 18.05 9.94
N GLY A 218 -9.15 17.43 11.04
CA GLY A 218 -10.41 17.73 11.70
C GLY A 218 -10.37 17.45 13.19
N ALA A 219 -11.41 17.94 13.86
CA ALA A 219 -11.67 17.70 15.28
C ALA A 219 -13.08 17.13 15.47
N PHE A 220 -13.28 16.33 16.51
CA PHE A 220 -14.56 15.73 16.85
C PHE A 220 -14.75 15.60 18.37
N GLU A 221 -16.00 15.50 18.79
CA GLU A 221 -16.38 15.25 20.18
C GLU A 221 -16.34 13.74 20.50
N PHE A 222 -15.60 13.32 21.53
CA PHE A 222 -15.47 11.89 21.88
C PHE A 222 -16.82 11.24 22.23
N ALA A 223 -17.70 11.96 22.91
CA ALA A 223 -18.96 11.41 23.40
C ALA A 223 -19.90 10.96 22.27
N THR A 224 -19.97 11.75 21.18
CA THR A 224 -20.97 11.60 20.12
C THR A 224 -20.38 11.24 18.75
N GLY A 225 -19.07 11.44 18.56
CA GLY A 225 -18.42 11.34 17.26
C GLY A 225 -18.76 12.50 16.32
N LYS A 226 -19.42 13.56 16.81
CA LYS A 226 -19.77 14.73 16.00
C LYS A 226 -18.51 15.47 15.57
N ILE A 227 -18.36 15.67 14.26
CA ILE A 227 -17.28 16.49 13.70
C ILE A 227 -17.53 17.95 14.03
N LEU A 228 -16.54 18.60 14.63
CA LEU A 228 -16.56 19.99 15.06
C LEU A 228 -16.02 20.91 13.95
N GLU A 229 -14.93 20.51 13.31
CA GLU A 229 -14.31 21.26 12.22
C GLU A 229 -13.57 20.34 11.25
N ARG A 230 -13.38 20.83 10.01
CA ARG A 230 -12.49 20.25 9.01
C ARG A 230 -11.81 21.36 8.23
N THR A 231 -10.52 21.21 8.01
CA THR A 231 -9.70 22.19 7.29
C THR A 231 -8.80 21.48 6.29
N PRO A 232 -8.67 21.98 5.04
CA PRO A 232 -7.77 21.43 4.03
C PRO A 232 -6.32 21.26 4.52
N LEU A 233 -5.67 20.22 4.00
CA LEU A 233 -4.25 19.98 4.18
C LEU A 233 -3.51 20.22 2.86
N ASP A 234 -2.34 20.85 2.96
CA ASP A 234 -1.45 21.05 1.81
C ASP A 234 -0.41 19.92 1.67
N VAL A 235 -0.30 19.05 2.67
CA VAL A 235 0.68 17.95 2.73
C VAL A 235 0.03 16.66 3.22
N THR A 236 0.46 15.54 2.66
CA THR A 236 0.03 14.19 3.09
C THR A 236 0.44 13.91 4.53
N SER A 237 -0.52 13.62 5.40
CA SER A 237 -0.30 13.24 6.80
C SER A 237 -0.63 11.77 7.07
N GLN A 238 0.27 11.07 7.77
CA GLN A 238 0.17 9.66 8.18
C GLN A 238 0.98 9.44 9.48
N GLY A 239 0.66 8.41 10.27
CA GLY A 239 1.29 8.13 11.56
C GLY A 239 0.75 8.97 12.72
N PRO A 240 1.10 8.62 13.98
CA PRO A 240 0.47 9.20 15.17
C PRO A 240 0.65 10.71 15.21
N LEU A 241 -0.42 11.46 15.51
CA LEU A 241 -0.33 12.90 15.81
C LEU A 241 0.40 13.15 17.14
N GLU A 242 1.00 14.31 17.34
CA GLU A 242 1.74 14.69 18.57
C GLU A 242 1.33 16.09 19.05
N ILE A 243 1.34 16.35 20.36
CA ILE A 243 1.34 17.71 20.92
C ILE A 243 2.77 18.07 21.35
N ARG A 244 3.26 19.20 20.83
CA ARG A 244 4.51 19.83 21.30
C ARG A 244 4.32 21.33 21.42
N ASP A 245 4.78 21.91 22.52
CA ASP A 245 4.68 23.37 22.79
C ASP A 245 3.24 23.91 22.63
N GLY A 246 2.24 23.11 23.05
CA GLY A 246 0.81 23.46 22.95
C GLY A 246 0.23 23.40 21.53
N ARG A 247 0.94 22.83 20.55
CA ARG A 247 0.49 22.71 19.16
C ARG A 247 0.41 21.25 18.73
N ILE A 248 -0.58 20.94 17.88
CA ILE A 248 -0.73 19.62 17.28
C ILE A 248 0.12 19.52 16.01
N PHE A 249 0.90 18.46 15.90
CA PHE A 249 1.72 18.13 14.74
C PHE A 249 1.19 16.86 14.07
N ALA A 250 1.02 16.95 12.75
CA ALA A 250 0.74 15.80 11.90
C ALA A 250 2.01 15.39 11.15
N HIS A 251 2.40 14.13 11.26
CA HIS A 251 3.58 13.59 10.59
C HIS A 251 3.20 13.17 9.17
N THR A 252 4.19 13.02 8.28
CA THR A 252 3.95 12.56 6.89
C THR A 252 4.04 11.04 6.76
N GLY A 253 3.92 10.32 7.87
CA GLY A 253 4.25 8.89 8.01
C GLY A 253 5.75 8.61 7.92
N ARG A 254 6.52 9.57 7.41
CA ARG A 254 7.98 9.62 7.49
C ARG A 254 8.33 9.86 8.93
N ASN A 255 8.73 8.80 9.59
CA ASN A 255 8.97 8.90 11.00
C ASN A 255 10.37 9.51 11.23
N PRO A 256 10.50 10.56 12.07
CA PRO A 256 11.65 10.69 12.92
C PRO A 256 11.72 9.53 13.93
N ALA A 257 10.61 8.89 14.31
CA ALA A 257 10.60 7.61 15.06
C ALA A 257 10.74 6.39 14.12
N GLY A 258 11.84 6.40 13.37
CA GLY A 258 12.14 5.53 12.24
C GLY A 258 13.38 6.00 11.48
N ALA A 259 13.81 7.24 11.71
CA ALA A 259 15.23 7.40 11.94
C ALA A 259 15.54 6.62 13.23
N PHE A 260 16.21 5.48 13.09
CA PHE A 260 16.85 4.70 14.15
C PHE A 260 17.31 5.62 15.28
N ILE A 261 17.23 5.16 16.53
CA ILE A 261 17.89 5.87 17.64
C ILE A 261 19.36 6.20 17.28
N ALA A 262 20.07 5.28 16.62
CA ALA A 262 21.42 5.48 16.07
C ALA A 262 21.53 6.27 14.74
N SER A 263 20.45 6.57 14.03
CA SER A 263 20.45 7.37 12.78
C SER A 263 20.00 8.82 12.98
N LEU A 264 19.28 9.11 14.08
CA LEU A 264 18.96 10.46 14.50
C LEU A 264 20.25 11.25 14.85
N GLN A 265 21.27 10.57 15.40
CA GLN A 265 22.63 11.14 15.57
C GLN A 265 23.30 11.57 14.26
N ARG A 266 23.00 10.91 13.12
CA ARG A 266 23.67 11.15 11.83
C ARG A 266 23.06 12.27 10.97
N ARG A 267 21.92 12.84 11.38
CA ARG A 267 21.18 13.85 10.58
C ARG A 267 21.07 15.23 11.23
N GLY A 268 21.80 15.48 12.32
CA GLY A 268 21.81 16.78 12.99
C GLY A 268 20.49 17.13 13.67
N VAL A 269 19.67 16.11 14.00
CA VAL A 269 18.46 16.28 14.83
C VAL A 269 18.89 16.11 16.27
N GLU A 270 18.64 17.10 17.13
CA GLU A 270 18.89 16.96 18.56
C GLU A 270 18.01 15.85 19.14
N LEU A 271 18.64 14.70 19.42
CA LEU A 271 18.07 13.65 20.24
C LEU A 271 17.92 14.14 21.67
N SER A 272 16.86 13.67 22.35
CA SER A 272 16.83 13.69 23.82
C SER A 272 18.10 13.01 24.34
N ALA A 273 18.68 13.50 25.43
CA ALA A 273 19.95 12.96 25.96
C ALA A 273 19.89 11.43 26.14
N GLU A 274 18.74 10.90 26.55
CA GLU A 274 18.53 9.48 26.84
C GLU A 274 18.42 8.56 25.61
N SER A 275 18.08 9.10 24.44
CA SER A 275 18.10 8.28 23.22
C SER A 275 19.51 8.22 22.62
N ARG A 276 20.47 9.05 23.05
CA ARG A 276 21.82 9.04 22.45
C ARG A 276 22.61 7.76 22.76
N ASP A 277 22.28 7.07 23.84
CA ASP A 277 23.08 5.93 24.32
C ASP A 277 22.48 4.56 23.96
N VAL A 278 21.40 4.49 23.18
CA VAL A 278 20.84 3.20 22.78
C VAL A 278 21.70 2.57 21.67
N PRO A 279 22.17 1.32 21.84
CA PRO A 279 22.96 0.64 20.82
C PRO A 279 22.20 0.48 19.49
N SER A 280 22.91 0.60 18.36
CA SER A 280 22.30 0.60 17.03
C SER A 280 21.56 -0.69 16.64
N GLU A 281 21.86 -1.79 17.32
CA GLU A 281 21.18 -3.08 17.19
C GLU A 281 19.78 -3.12 17.82
N TYR A 282 19.41 -2.12 18.63
CA TYR A 282 18.06 -1.94 19.19
C TYR A 282 17.38 -0.70 18.61
N ALA A 283 17.10 -0.77 17.31
CA ALA A 283 16.68 0.39 16.53
C ALA A 283 15.16 0.58 16.37
N TYR A 284 14.34 -0.36 16.82
CA TYR A 284 12.96 -0.49 16.34
C TYR A 284 11.89 -0.01 17.32
N GLY A 285 12.10 -0.22 18.62
CA GLY A 285 11.10 0.07 19.65
C GLY A 285 11.74 0.67 20.88
N PHE A 286 10.98 1.50 21.60
CA PHE A 286 11.44 2.19 22.80
C PHE A 286 10.30 2.38 23.79
N ALA A 287 10.56 2.05 25.05
CA ALA A 287 9.78 2.46 26.20
C ALA A 287 10.72 2.72 27.38
N ALA A 288 10.35 3.56 28.34
CA ALA A 288 11.21 3.87 29.47
C ALA A 288 10.44 4.06 30.78
N THR A 289 11.10 3.74 31.87
CA THR A 289 10.77 4.16 33.23
C THR A 289 11.78 5.22 33.68
N ASN A 290 11.79 5.58 34.95
CA ASN A 290 12.85 6.45 35.49
C ASN A 290 14.23 5.77 35.50
N ASP A 291 14.26 4.46 35.74
CA ASP A 291 15.50 3.71 36.00
C ASP A 291 15.93 2.81 34.82
N LEU A 292 14.99 2.44 33.95
CA LEU A 292 15.20 1.48 32.86
C LEU A 292 14.77 2.03 31.50
N ARG A 293 15.52 1.67 30.45
CA ARG A 293 15.15 1.87 29.05
C ARG A 293 14.94 0.51 28.38
N PHE A 294 13.73 0.25 27.90
CA PHE A 294 13.38 -0.96 27.15
C PHE A 294 13.49 -0.68 25.65
N VAL A 295 14.21 -1.53 24.94
CA VAL A 295 14.59 -1.29 23.54
C VAL A 295 14.41 -2.53 22.67
N GLY A 296 13.87 -2.33 21.47
CA GLY A 296 13.54 -3.39 20.51
C GLY A 296 14.56 -3.53 19.39
N GLY A 297 15.05 -4.75 19.17
CA GLY A 297 15.98 -5.14 18.12
C GLY A 297 15.36 -6.07 17.08
N ASP A 298 16.20 -6.58 16.17
CA ASP A 298 15.84 -7.65 15.24
C ASP A 298 16.03 -9.00 15.94
N GLY A 299 14.93 -9.70 16.21
CA GLY A 299 14.95 -10.98 16.93
C GLY A 299 15.12 -10.88 18.45
N LYS A 300 15.20 -9.66 19.02
CA LYS A 300 15.52 -9.47 20.44
C LYS A 300 14.90 -8.21 21.07
N VAL A 301 14.79 -8.22 22.38
CA VAL A 301 14.41 -7.06 23.22
C VAL A 301 15.33 -7.01 24.45
N ALA A 302 15.62 -5.81 24.95
CA ALA A 302 16.49 -5.62 26.11
C ALA A 302 15.99 -4.51 27.04
N ALA A 303 16.40 -4.58 28.31
CA ALA A 303 16.32 -3.51 29.28
C ALA A 303 17.73 -3.01 29.59
N LEU A 304 17.93 -1.70 29.47
CA LEU A 304 19.17 -1.00 29.73
C LEU A 304 19.04 -0.14 30.99
N SER A 305 20.12 0.04 31.73
CA SER A 305 20.18 1.08 32.76
C SER A 305 19.96 2.46 32.14
N ALA A 306 19.06 3.27 32.73
CA ALA A 306 18.87 4.65 32.28
C ALA A 306 20.08 5.55 32.54
N THR A 307 21.02 5.15 33.42
CA THR A 307 22.22 5.94 33.75
C THR A 307 23.48 5.45 33.06
N SER A 308 23.76 4.14 33.05
CA SER A 308 24.99 3.60 32.44
C SER A 308 24.81 3.14 31.00
N ALA A 309 23.57 3.01 30.52
CA ALA A 309 23.23 2.40 29.24
C ALA A 309 23.70 0.93 29.07
N GLU A 310 24.08 0.26 30.16
CA GLU A 310 24.44 -1.16 30.14
C GLU A 310 23.18 -2.03 30.09
N VAL A 311 23.27 -3.15 29.35
CA VAL A 311 22.20 -4.16 29.28
C VAL A 311 22.07 -4.87 30.62
N GLN A 312 20.91 -4.74 31.26
CA GLN A 312 20.59 -5.40 32.54
C GLN A 312 19.70 -6.63 32.36
N TRP A 313 18.97 -6.71 31.25
CA TRP A 313 18.16 -7.88 30.87
C TRP A 313 17.99 -7.94 29.36
N GLN A 314 17.90 -9.14 28.80
CA GLN A 314 17.60 -9.34 27.38
C GLN A 314 16.94 -10.70 27.14
N THR A 315 16.16 -10.78 26.06
CA THR A 315 15.57 -12.03 25.59
C THR A 315 15.33 -12.01 24.08
N GLN A 316 15.05 -13.18 23.51
CA GLN A 316 14.74 -13.37 22.10
C GLN A 316 13.24 -13.23 21.83
N VAL A 317 12.89 -12.70 20.66
CA VAL A 317 11.52 -12.59 20.13
C VAL A 317 11.53 -12.90 18.63
N GLN A 318 10.38 -13.21 18.04
CA GLN A 318 10.31 -13.44 16.59
C GLN A 318 10.07 -12.15 15.82
N GLY A 319 10.98 -11.82 14.90
CA GLY A 319 10.92 -10.60 14.09
C GLY A 319 11.44 -9.36 14.81
N LYS A 320 11.17 -8.19 14.25
CA LYS A 320 11.63 -6.90 14.76
C LYS A 320 10.64 -6.35 15.77
N ALA A 321 11.12 -5.99 16.95
CA ALA A 321 10.30 -5.47 18.04
C ALA A 321 10.05 -3.96 17.92
N TYR A 322 8.85 -3.55 17.48
CA TYR A 322 8.52 -2.14 17.21
C TYR A 322 7.68 -1.47 18.30
N SER A 323 6.67 -2.16 18.84
CA SER A 323 5.77 -1.59 19.84
C SER A 323 6.09 -2.17 21.20
N LEU A 324 6.57 -1.33 22.12
CA LEU A 324 6.90 -1.69 23.50
C LEU A 324 6.00 -0.84 24.42
N ILE A 325 5.30 -1.48 25.35
CA ILE A 325 4.48 -0.78 26.35
C ILE A 325 4.78 -1.32 27.76
N LEU A 326 4.70 -0.45 28.75
CA LEU A 326 5.02 -0.73 30.15
C LEU A 326 3.83 -0.39 31.03
N LEU A 327 3.35 -1.38 31.80
CA LEU A 327 2.28 -1.22 32.78
C LEU A 327 2.32 -2.35 33.80
N ASP A 328 1.92 -2.08 35.04
CA ASP A 328 1.76 -3.07 36.11
C ASP A 328 2.93 -4.06 36.25
N GLY A 329 4.17 -3.56 36.20
CA GLY A 329 5.39 -4.38 36.30
C GLY A 329 5.66 -5.29 35.09
N ARG A 330 4.98 -5.07 33.97
CA ARG A 330 5.08 -5.87 32.76
C ARG A 330 5.60 -5.07 31.57
N LEU A 331 6.27 -5.79 30.68
CA LEU A 331 6.67 -5.34 29.35
C LEU A 331 5.86 -6.13 28.32
N LEU A 332 5.08 -5.44 27.48
CA LEU A 332 4.52 -6.04 26.27
C LEU A 332 5.29 -5.61 25.03
N VAL A 333 5.45 -6.55 24.10
CA VAL A 333 6.23 -6.36 22.87
C VAL A 333 5.42 -6.87 21.68
N SER A 334 5.17 -6.03 20.68
CA SER A 334 4.63 -6.46 19.37
C SER A 334 5.66 -6.32 18.25
N THR A 335 5.68 -7.31 17.36
CA THR A 335 6.66 -7.44 16.29
C THR A 335 6.04 -7.36 14.88
N ASP A 336 6.88 -7.20 13.87
CA ASP A 336 6.48 -7.19 12.45
C ASP A 336 6.07 -8.56 11.90
N THR A 337 6.18 -9.62 12.70
CA THR A 337 5.70 -10.97 12.36
C THR A 337 4.33 -11.27 12.96
N GLY A 338 3.71 -10.31 13.66
CA GLY A 338 2.39 -10.48 14.29
C GLY A 338 2.42 -11.18 15.64
N HIS A 339 3.61 -11.32 16.25
CA HIS A 339 3.73 -11.81 17.63
C HIS A 339 3.55 -10.67 18.63
N ILE A 340 2.90 -11.00 19.75
CA ILE A 340 2.75 -10.17 20.93
C ILE A 340 3.22 -10.98 22.13
N TYR A 341 4.20 -10.46 22.86
CA TYR A 341 4.76 -11.09 24.06
C TYR A 341 4.38 -10.28 25.29
N CYS A 342 4.15 -10.95 26.42
CA CYS A 342 4.07 -10.31 27.72
C CYS A 342 5.15 -10.89 28.63
N PHE A 343 6.03 -10.03 29.12
CA PHE A 343 7.03 -10.34 30.12
C PHE A 343 6.67 -9.68 31.44
N GLY A 344 6.90 -10.35 32.56
CA GLY A 344 6.65 -9.80 33.90
C GLY A 344 7.52 -10.46 34.96
N ASP A 345 7.14 -10.31 36.22
CA ASP A 345 7.88 -10.86 37.36
C ASP A 345 8.11 -12.38 37.25
N VAL A 346 9.33 -12.82 37.59
CA VAL A 346 9.73 -14.22 37.71
C VAL A 346 8.95 -15.00 38.76
N SER A 347 8.38 -14.31 39.77
CA SER A 347 7.53 -14.95 40.79
C SER A 347 6.18 -15.42 40.26
N TYR A 348 5.85 -15.11 39.00
CA TYR A 348 4.61 -15.52 38.36
C TYR A 348 4.63 -17.02 38.01
N GLU A 349 4.19 -17.84 38.96
CA GLU A 349 4.03 -19.30 38.81
C GLU A 349 2.81 -19.65 37.94
N ARG A 350 2.93 -19.47 36.62
CA ARG A 350 2.01 -20.07 35.64
C ARG A 350 2.77 -20.61 34.44
N ASP A 351 2.24 -21.68 33.86
CA ASP A 351 2.73 -22.19 32.59
C ASP A 351 2.60 -21.11 31.50
N VAL A 352 3.66 -20.94 30.71
CA VAL A 352 3.67 -20.00 29.59
C VAL A 352 2.64 -20.47 28.56
N VAL A 353 1.59 -19.67 28.35
CA VAL A 353 0.54 -19.97 27.37
C VAL A 353 0.87 -19.28 26.05
N THR A 354 0.76 -20.02 24.94
CA THR A 354 0.83 -19.47 23.59
C THR A 354 -0.54 -19.55 22.94
N HIS A 355 -1.10 -18.39 22.61
CA HIS A 355 -2.32 -18.25 21.82
C HIS A 355 -1.93 -18.02 20.36
N ALA A 356 -2.46 -18.79 19.43
CA ALA A 356 -2.26 -18.57 18.00
C ALA A 356 -3.61 -18.61 17.28
N GLU A 357 -3.90 -17.57 16.51
CA GLU A 357 -5.06 -17.60 15.62
C GLU A 357 -4.74 -18.50 14.42
N THR A 358 -5.53 -19.56 14.24
CA THR A 358 -5.35 -20.52 13.15
C THR A 358 -6.57 -20.51 12.24
N SER A 359 -6.35 -20.81 10.96
CA SER A 359 -7.47 -21.05 10.05
C SER A 359 -8.16 -22.36 10.42
N SER A 360 -9.48 -22.36 10.52
CA SER A 360 -10.25 -23.58 10.76
C SER A 360 -10.38 -24.37 9.45
N ALA A 361 -9.81 -25.58 9.43
CA ALA A 361 -9.97 -26.55 8.35
C ALA A 361 -11.38 -27.18 8.31
N THR A 362 -12.41 -26.48 8.79
CA THR A 362 -13.76 -27.02 8.90
C THR A 362 -14.32 -27.31 7.50
N THR A 363 -14.44 -28.58 7.15
CA THR A 363 -15.20 -29.06 6.00
C THR A 363 -16.67 -28.75 6.24
N THR A 364 -17.10 -27.55 5.85
CA THR A 364 -18.54 -27.29 5.66
C THR A 364 -18.98 -28.15 4.47
N PRO A 365 -20.23 -28.64 4.43
CA PRO A 365 -20.75 -29.34 3.26
C PRO A 365 -20.49 -28.51 2.00
N ASP A 366 -19.88 -29.13 1.00
CA ASP A 366 -19.63 -28.51 -0.28
C ASP A 366 -20.96 -28.41 -1.04
N ASP A 367 -21.64 -27.26 -0.89
CA ASP A 367 -22.85 -26.94 -1.68
C ASP A 367 -22.52 -26.61 -3.16
N GLY A 368 -21.31 -26.95 -3.61
CA GLY A 368 -20.78 -26.75 -4.95
C GLY A 368 -20.40 -25.30 -5.25
N ASN A 369 -19.77 -25.13 -6.41
CA ASN A 369 -19.49 -23.82 -7.00
C ASN A 369 -20.74 -23.23 -7.69
N ASP A 370 -20.85 -21.89 -7.71
CA ASP A 370 -21.87 -21.20 -8.52
C ASP A 370 -21.51 -21.38 -10.01
N LEU A 371 -22.18 -22.33 -10.67
CA LEU A 371 -21.90 -22.69 -12.06
C LEU A 371 -22.15 -21.52 -13.02
N HIS A 372 -23.19 -20.73 -12.78
CA HIS A 372 -23.52 -19.58 -13.61
C HIS A 372 -22.41 -18.53 -13.56
N LEU A 373 -21.94 -18.24 -12.34
CA LEU A 373 -20.77 -17.40 -12.13
C LEU A 373 -19.51 -18.00 -12.76
N GLY A 374 -19.28 -19.31 -12.64
CA GLY A 374 -18.12 -19.98 -13.25
C GLY A 374 -18.06 -19.82 -14.77
N HIS A 375 -19.20 -19.90 -15.46
CA HIS A 375 -19.28 -19.60 -16.89
C HIS A 375 -19.01 -18.13 -17.21
N ALA A 376 -19.48 -17.19 -16.38
CA ALA A 376 -19.16 -15.77 -16.58
C ALA A 376 -17.65 -15.51 -16.40
N VAL A 377 -17.04 -16.10 -15.37
CA VAL A 377 -15.60 -16.01 -15.10
C VAL A 377 -14.78 -16.56 -16.26
N SER A 378 -15.21 -17.67 -16.89
CA SER A 378 -14.45 -18.27 -18.00
C SER A 378 -14.33 -17.34 -19.21
N SER A 379 -15.33 -16.47 -19.42
CA SER A 379 -15.37 -15.48 -20.51
C SER A 379 -14.54 -14.21 -20.27
N LEU A 380 -14.03 -13.99 -19.05
CA LEU A 380 -13.23 -12.80 -18.75
C LEU A 380 -11.86 -12.87 -19.46
N PRO A 381 -11.34 -11.74 -19.96
CA PRO A 381 -10.02 -11.72 -20.61
C PRO A 381 -8.86 -11.91 -19.62
N SER A 382 -9.08 -11.68 -18.32
CA SER A 382 -8.10 -11.94 -17.27
C SER A 382 -8.78 -12.50 -16.02
N ARG A 383 -8.03 -13.32 -15.27
CA ARG A 383 -8.40 -13.80 -13.93
C ARG A 383 -7.84 -12.92 -12.81
N HIS A 384 -7.14 -11.84 -13.14
CA HIS A 384 -6.64 -10.83 -12.20
C HIS A 384 -7.57 -9.62 -12.17
N GLY A 385 -7.49 -8.80 -11.11
CA GLY A 385 -8.32 -7.61 -10.97
C GLY A 385 -9.13 -7.55 -9.68
N TYR A 386 -10.32 -6.96 -9.77
CA TYR A 386 -11.27 -6.85 -8.66
C TYR A 386 -12.65 -7.42 -9.04
N ALA A 387 -13.29 -8.11 -8.09
CA ALA A 387 -14.67 -8.57 -8.21
C ALA A 387 -15.54 -7.98 -7.10
N LEU A 388 -16.72 -7.46 -7.46
CA LEU A 388 -17.75 -7.03 -6.50
C LEU A 388 -18.85 -8.09 -6.42
N VAL A 389 -19.25 -8.48 -5.21
CA VAL A 389 -20.37 -9.38 -4.96
C VAL A 389 -21.36 -8.69 -4.03
N VAL A 390 -22.50 -8.28 -4.56
CA VAL A 390 -23.60 -7.68 -3.78
C VAL A 390 -24.68 -8.72 -3.55
N ASP A 391 -24.92 -9.07 -2.29
CA ASP A 391 -25.84 -10.14 -1.93
C ASP A 391 -26.32 -10.00 -0.48
N ASP A 392 -27.53 -10.47 -0.21
CA ASP A 392 -28.18 -10.46 1.11
C ASP A 392 -28.34 -11.86 1.72
N ASN A 393 -28.00 -12.91 0.97
CA ASN A 393 -28.14 -14.29 1.40
C ASN A 393 -26.76 -14.89 1.72
N VAL A 394 -26.62 -15.35 2.97
CA VAL A 394 -25.36 -15.88 3.53
C VAL A 394 -24.79 -17.03 2.70
N GLU A 395 -25.61 -18.03 2.38
CA GLU A 395 -25.15 -19.22 1.63
C GLU A 395 -24.74 -18.87 0.20
N ARG A 396 -25.55 -18.04 -0.47
CA ARG A 396 -25.31 -17.61 -1.84
C ARG A 396 -24.04 -16.77 -1.94
N ILE A 397 -23.81 -15.83 -1.03
CA ILE A 397 -22.60 -15.02 -1.08
C ILE A 397 -21.34 -15.83 -0.75
N GLN A 398 -21.41 -16.76 0.21
CA GLN A 398 -20.30 -17.65 0.53
C GLN A 398 -19.93 -18.53 -0.67
N ARG A 399 -20.94 -19.10 -1.35
CA ARG A 399 -20.72 -19.90 -2.56
C ARG A 399 -20.08 -19.07 -3.69
N ARG A 400 -20.56 -17.84 -3.94
CA ARG A 400 -19.99 -16.95 -4.97
C ARG A 400 -18.54 -16.55 -4.66
N ILE A 401 -18.25 -16.19 -3.41
CA ILE A 401 -16.87 -15.87 -2.99
C ILE A 401 -15.96 -17.09 -3.15
N ARG A 402 -16.42 -18.30 -2.78
CA ARG A 402 -15.65 -19.54 -2.99
C ARG A 402 -15.31 -19.76 -4.46
N THR A 403 -16.30 -19.68 -5.34
CA THR A 403 -16.09 -19.83 -6.79
C THR A 403 -15.07 -18.83 -7.33
N LEU A 404 -15.09 -17.58 -6.85
CA LEU A 404 -14.10 -16.57 -7.25
C LEU A 404 -12.70 -16.85 -6.69
N LEU A 405 -12.59 -17.34 -5.45
CA LEU A 405 -11.31 -17.74 -4.86
C LEU A 405 -10.69 -18.91 -5.64
N ASP A 406 -11.50 -19.89 -6.04
CA ASP A 406 -11.04 -21.10 -6.74
C ASP A 406 -10.62 -20.81 -8.18
N GLN A 407 -11.33 -19.91 -8.87
CA GLN A 407 -11.16 -19.72 -10.31
C GLN A 407 -10.38 -18.45 -10.68
N THR A 408 -10.07 -17.57 -9.71
CA THR A 408 -9.47 -16.27 -10.01
C THR A 408 -8.40 -15.79 -9.03
N ALA A 409 -7.52 -14.94 -9.56
CA ALA A 409 -6.57 -14.13 -8.80
C ALA A 409 -7.14 -12.77 -8.33
N MET A 410 -8.46 -12.52 -8.41
CA MET A 410 -9.07 -11.20 -8.18
C MET A 410 -9.28 -10.81 -6.71
N GLN A 411 -8.98 -9.59 -6.29
CA GLN A 411 -9.46 -9.09 -4.99
C GLN A 411 -11.00 -9.07 -4.95
N ILE A 412 -11.60 -9.77 -3.99
CA ILE A 412 -13.05 -9.96 -3.86
C ILE A 412 -13.59 -9.00 -2.81
N VAL A 413 -14.54 -8.18 -3.20
CA VAL A 413 -15.26 -7.24 -2.36
C VAL A 413 -16.69 -7.72 -2.23
N ALA A 414 -17.08 -8.13 -1.03
CA ALA A 414 -18.47 -8.43 -0.71
C ALA A 414 -19.14 -7.17 -0.16
N LEU A 415 -20.34 -6.86 -0.65
CA LEU A 415 -21.20 -5.81 -0.11
C LEU A 415 -22.48 -6.47 0.39
N VAL A 416 -22.69 -6.44 1.71
CA VAL A 416 -23.76 -7.20 2.38
C VAL A 416 -24.49 -6.36 3.42
N PRO A 417 -25.76 -6.67 3.75
CA PRO A 417 -26.46 -6.04 4.86
C PRO A 417 -25.68 -6.12 6.19
N ASP A 418 -25.84 -5.11 7.03
CA ASP A 418 -25.11 -5.00 8.32
C ASP A 418 -25.39 -6.19 9.25
N GLU A 419 -26.58 -6.77 9.16
CA GLU A 419 -27.02 -7.89 10.00
C GLU A 419 -26.20 -9.16 9.73
N ILE A 420 -25.74 -9.36 8.49
CA ILE A 420 -24.99 -10.56 8.10
C ILE A 420 -23.48 -10.30 7.97
N ALA A 421 -23.05 -9.03 7.87
CA ALA A 421 -21.64 -8.68 7.69
C ALA A 421 -20.70 -9.33 8.72
N PRO A 422 -20.97 -9.32 10.04
CA PRO A 422 -20.10 -9.95 11.04
C PRO A 422 -19.93 -11.46 10.83
N GLN A 423 -21.01 -12.16 10.43
CA GLN A 423 -20.98 -13.59 10.14
C GLN A 423 -20.10 -13.90 8.94
N ILE A 424 -20.24 -13.14 7.85
CA ILE A 424 -19.44 -13.34 6.62
C ILE A 424 -17.96 -13.01 6.87
N ARG A 425 -17.67 -11.93 7.59
CA ARG A 425 -16.29 -11.54 7.98
C ARG A 425 -15.63 -12.64 8.81
N THR A 426 -16.32 -13.15 9.82
CA THR A 426 -15.81 -14.22 10.69
C THR A 426 -15.56 -15.50 9.91
N TYR A 427 -16.52 -15.92 9.07
CA TYR A 427 -16.38 -17.13 8.24
C TYR A 427 -15.12 -17.08 7.35
N TRP A 428 -14.91 -15.97 6.62
CA TRP A 428 -13.76 -15.86 5.71
C TRP A 428 -12.45 -15.57 6.42
N PHE A 429 -12.49 -14.97 7.62
CA PHE A 429 -11.32 -14.85 8.48
C PHE A 429 -10.86 -16.21 8.96
N GLU A 430 -11.76 -17.05 9.46
CA GLU A 430 -11.45 -18.42 9.87
C GLU A 430 -10.95 -19.29 8.72
N LYS A 431 -11.31 -18.97 7.46
CA LYS A 431 -10.76 -19.60 6.26
C LYS A 431 -9.43 -19.03 5.78
N GLY A 432 -8.89 -18.01 6.47
CA GLY A 432 -7.65 -17.35 6.09
C GLY A 432 -7.73 -16.47 4.83
N ALA A 433 -8.93 -16.23 4.30
CA ALA A 433 -9.12 -15.46 3.06
C ALA A 433 -9.38 -13.97 3.31
N TYR A 434 -9.99 -13.63 4.46
CA TYR A 434 -10.32 -12.25 4.81
C TYR A 434 -9.05 -11.40 4.99
N GLY A 435 -9.07 -10.17 4.48
CA GLY A 435 -7.95 -9.23 4.54
C GLY A 435 -6.84 -9.45 3.51
N GLN A 436 -6.75 -10.66 2.94
CA GLN A 436 -5.80 -11.05 1.89
C GLN A 436 -6.40 -10.95 0.49
N ARG A 437 -7.56 -11.58 0.33
CA ARG A 437 -8.27 -11.74 -0.96
C ARG A 437 -9.75 -11.41 -0.87
N VAL A 438 -10.33 -11.43 0.32
CA VAL A 438 -11.74 -11.11 0.58
C VAL A 438 -11.81 -9.93 1.54
N VAL A 439 -12.63 -8.94 1.22
CA VAL A 439 -13.07 -7.89 2.15
C VAL A 439 -14.59 -7.81 2.13
N VAL A 440 -15.19 -7.43 3.24
CA VAL A 440 -16.64 -7.38 3.39
C VAL A 440 -17.03 -5.99 3.88
N HIS A 441 -17.69 -5.24 3.02
CA HIS A 441 -18.22 -3.92 3.30
C HIS A 441 -19.70 -3.98 3.63
N SER A 442 -20.14 -2.99 4.39
CA SER A 442 -21.50 -2.87 4.87
C SER A 442 -22.40 -2.14 3.86
N ASN A 443 -23.54 -2.75 3.55
CA ASN A 443 -24.63 -2.19 2.75
C ASN A 443 -25.64 -1.46 3.64
N ASP A 444 -25.18 -0.39 4.27
CA ASP A 444 -25.94 0.38 5.26
C ASP A 444 -27.08 1.23 4.66
N ASN A 445 -27.13 1.39 3.33
CA ASN A 445 -28.19 2.11 2.63
C ASN A 445 -28.29 1.75 1.13
N GLN A 446 -29.38 2.18 0.48
CA GLN A 446 -29.65 1.92 -0.95
C GLN A 446 -28.58 2.48 -1.92
N GLN A 447 -27.70 3.37 -1.47
CA GLN A 447 -26.64 4.01 -2.26
C GLN A 447 -25.24 3.48 -1.90
N ALA A 448 -25.09 2.46 -1.05
CA ALA A 448 -23.78 2.00 -0.61
C ALA A 448 -22.88 1.57 -1.79
N VAL A 449 -23.49 0.99 -2.83
CA VAL A 449 -22.82 0.65 -4.11
C VAL A 449 -22.20 1.89 -4.78
N GLN A 450 -22.81 3.07 -4.65
CA GLN A 450 -22.33 4.31 -5.26
C GLN A 450 -21.08 4.89 -4.57
N ARG A 451 -20.66 4.31 -3.43
CA ARG A 451 -19.38 4.66 -2.78
C ARG A 451 -18.19 4.26 -3.64
N TYR A 452 -18.29 3.18 -4.40
CA TYR A 452 -17.20 2.73 -5.24
C TYR A 452 -16.97 3.67 -6.43
N ALA A 453 -15.71 3.93 -6.75
CA ALA A 453 -15.37 4.61 -7.98
C ALA A 453 -15.87 3.81 -9.20
N ALA A 454 -16.33 4.53 -10.22
CA ALA A 454 -16.72 3.93 -11.49
C ALA A 454 -15.54 3.19 -12.14
N SER A 455 -15.85 2.13 -12.89
CA SER A 455 -14.89 1.37 -13.71
C SER A 455 -13.76 0.64 -12.97
N ILE A 456 -13.85 0.41 -11.66
CA ILE A 456 -12.75 -0.25 -10.92
C ILE A 456 -12.84 -1.79 -10.87
N PHE A 457 -14.00 -2.38 -11.16
CA PHE A 457 -14.18 -3.84 -11.09
C PHE A 457 -14.03 -4.51 -12.45
N ASN A 458 -13.43 -5.70 -12.48
CA ASN A 458 -13.39 -6.54 -13.67
C ASN A 458 -14.69 -7.36 -13.80
N LEU A 459 -15.28 -7.70 -12.66
CA LEU A 459 -16.54 -8.41 -12.52
C LEU A 459 -17.39 -7.80 -11.40
N ALA A 460 -18.69 -7.61 -11.62
CA ALA A 460 -19.61 -7.20 -10.57
C ALA A 460 -20.90 -8.02 -10.62
N ILE A 461 -21.31 -8.55 -9.47
CA ILE A 461 -22.47 -9.43 -9.31
C ILE A 461 -23.47 -8.73 -8.40
N GLY A 462 -24.73 -8.69 -8.80
CA GLY A 462 -25.79 -8.09 -7.98
C GLY A 462 -27.20 -8.52 -8.41
N ALA A 463 -28.21 -7.97 -7.76
CA ALA A 463 -29.62 -8.22 -8.11
C ALA A 463 -30.03 -7.58 -9.45
N ASP A 464 -29.40 -6.45 -9.81
CA ASP A 464 -29.57 -5.76 -11.09
C ASP A 464 -28.21 -5.53 -11.75
N ARG A 465 -27.90 -6.29 -12.80
CA ARG A 465 -26.63 -6.15 -13.52
C ARG A 465 -26.47 -4.78 -14.21
N ARG A 466 -27.58 -4.10 -14.55
CA ARG A 466 -27.52 -2.77 -15.18
C ARG A 466 -27.03 -1.70 -14.20
N ALA A 467 -27.42 -1.81 -12.93
CA ALA A 467 -26.90 -0.96 -11.86
C ALA A 467 -25.41 -1.24 -11.57
N MET A 468 -24.92 -2.46 -11.82
CA MET A 468 -23.52 -2.82 -11.64
C MET A 468 -22.63 -2.37 -12.81
N LEU A 469 -23.19 -2.25 -14.01
CA LEU A 469 -22.43 -1.96 -15.24
C LEU A 469 -21.54 -0.70 -15.18
N PRO A 470 -21.93 0.42 -14.52
CA PRO A 470 -21.06 1.59 -14.37
C PRO A 470 -19.82 1.36 -13.51
N LEU A 471 -19.83 0.35 -12.65
CA LEU A 471 -18.74 0.03 -11.72
C LEU A 471 -17.67 -0.84 -12.36
N VAL A 472 -18.03 -1.62 -13.38
CA VAL A 472 -17.08 -2.47 -14.07
C VAL A 472 -16.30 -1.70 -15.13
N ARG A 473 -15.03 -1.99 -15.33
CA ARG A 473 -14.22 -1.35 -16.39
C ARG A 473 -14.79 -1.65 -17.78
N PRO A 474 -14.48 -0.84 -18.80
CA PRO A 474 -14.69 -1.23 -20.20
C PRO A 474 -14.14 -2.64 -20.49
N GLY A 475 -14.98 -3.48 -21.11
CA GLY A 475 -14.74 -4.91 -21.32
C GLY A 475 -14.95 -5.81 -20.09
N GLY A 476 -15.31 -5.23 -18.93
CA GLY A 476 -15.68 -5.97 -17.73
C GLY A 476 -17.12 -6.47 -17.76
N VAL A 477 -17.44 -7.38 -16.84
CA VAL A 477 -18.71 -8.13 -16.82
C VAL A 477 -19.56 -7.74 -15.62
N ALA A 478 -20.84 -7.44 -15.87
CA ALA A 478 -21.87 -7.35 -14.84
C ALA A 478 -22.80 -8.57 -14.92
N LEU A 479 -23.14 -9.15 -13.77
CA LEU A 479 -23.89 -10.40 -13.66
C LEU A 479 -25.07 -10.28 -12.69
N ASP A 480 -26.22 -10.81 -13.08
CA ASP A 480 -27.36 -11.09 -12.21
C ASP A 480 -27.92 -12.50 -12.46
N GLN A 481 -29.07 -12.86 -11.89
CA GLN A 481 -29.67 -14.17 -12.11
C GLN A 481 -30.22 -14.37 -13.54
N ALA A 482 -30.53 -13.29 -14.25
CA ALA A 482 -31.13 -13.33 -15.58
C ALA A 482 -30.10 -13.36 -16.70
N GLY A 483 -28.85 -12.93 -16.46
CA GLY A 483 -27.77 -13.07 -17.41
C GLY A 483 -26.55 -12.19 -17.15
N VAL A 484 -25.76 -12.01 -18.21
CA VAL A 484 -24.44 -11.35 -18.23
C VAL A 484 -24.51 -10.16 -19.20
N ASP A 485 -24.06 -8.99 -18.76
CA ASP A 485 -23.81 -7.83 -19.63
C ASP A 485 -22.31 -7.50 -19.63
N VAL A 486 -21.73 -7.23 -20.80
CA VAL A 486 -20.35 -6.76 -20.95
C VAL A 486 -20.36 -5.24 -21.16
N ARG A 487 -19.60 -4.49 -20.38
CA ARG A 487 -19.50 -3.04 -20.58
C ARG A 487 -18.78 -2.73 -21.87
N ALA A 488 -19.48 -2.04 -22.78
CA ALA A 488 -18.90 -1.60 -24.05
C ALA A 488 -17.66 -0.71 -23.86
N LYS A 489 -16.71 -0.83 -24.78
CA LYS A 489 -15.56 0.06 -24.86
C LYS A 489 -15.97 1.40 -25.50
N PRO A 490 -15.41 2.54 -25.05
CA PRO A 490 -15.64 3.81 -25.72
C PRO A 490 -15.17 3.77 -27.18
N VAL A 491 -15.94 4.40 -28.08
CA VAL A 491 -15.67 4.43 -29.54
C VAL A 491 -14.31 5.07 -29.86
N SER A 492 -13.91 6.10 -29.10
CA SER A 492 -12.56 6.66 -29.11
C SER A 492 -11.99 6.58 -27.71
N HIS A 493 -10.77 6.07 -27.60
CA HIS A 493 -9.96 6.09 -26.40
C HIS A 493 -8.50 6.28 -26.81
N GLY A 494 -7.79 7.16 -26.11
CA GLY A 494 -6.44 7.58 -26.42
C GLY A 494 -5.46 6.45 -26.21
N ASN A 495 -5.21 5.68 -27.26
CA ASN A 495 -4.18 4.65 -27.26
C ASN A 495 -2.81 5.30 -27.47
N TRP A 496 -1.91 5.02 -26.52
CA TRP A 496 -0.50 5.35 -26.59
C TRP A 496 0.24 4.05 -26.93
N THR A 497 0.27 3.72 -28.22
CA THR A 497 0.85 2.49 -28.76
C THR A 497 2.36 2.53 -28.85
N HIS A 498 2.96 3.73 -28.82
CA HIS A 498 4.40 3.96 -28.94
C HIS A 498 4.86 5.08 -27.99
N MET A 499 6.18 5.29 -27.91
CA MET A 499 6.84 6.26 -26.99
C MET A 499 6.19 7.65 -26.98
N TYR A 500 5.79 8.18 -28.14
CA TYR A 500 5.12 9.47 -28.26
C TYR A 500 3.75 9.33 -28.94
N ALA A 501 2.88 8.55 -28.29
CA ALA A 501 1.50 8.24 -28.66
C ALA A 501 1.34 7.20 -29.79
N ASN A 502 1.94 7.42 -30.97
CA ASN A 502 1.81 6.48 -32.10
C ASN A 502 3.13 6.35 -32.89
N ALA A 503 3.14 5.53 -33.94
CA ALA A 503 4.35 5.26 -34.73
C ALA A 503 4.94 6.52 -35.41
N GLY A 504 4.14 7.57 -35.60
CA GLY A 504 4.59 8.88 -36.10
C GLY A 504 5.06 9.84 -35.01
N ASN A 505 5.14 9.41 -33.75
CA ASN A 505 5.54 10.22 -32.60
C ASN A 505 4.76 11.54 -32.44
N THR A 506 3.44 11.53 -32.67
CA THR A 506 2.61 12.75 -32.67
C THR A 506 2.56 13.48 -31.33
N ALA A 507 2.83 12.79 -30.21
CA ALA A 507 2.67 13.32 -28.85
C ALA A 507 1.24 13.86 -28.56
N CYS A 508 0.24 13.37 -29.30
CA CYS A 508 -1.15 13.82 -29.21
C CYS A 508 -2.08 12.63 -28.89
N SER A 509 -2.99 12.82 -27.93
CA SER A 509 -4.10 11.88 -27.68
C SER A 509 -5.31 12.22 -28.56
N THR A 510 -6.10 11.21 -28.89
CA THR A 510 -7.44 11.36 -29.50
C THR A 510 -8.56 11.45 -28.46
N ASP A 511 -8.20 11.47 -27.17
CA ASP A 511 -9.15 11.64 -26.08
C ASP A 511 -9.81 13.01 -26.08
N THR A 512 -11.05 13.05 -25.60
CA THR A 512 -11.71 14.30 -25.24
C THR A 512 -11.18 14.78 -23.90
N ALA A 513 -10.60 15.98 -23.87
CA ALA A 513 -10.18 16.61 -22.63
C ALA A 513 -11.40 16.87 -21.72
N VAL A 514 -11.22 16.66 -20.41
CA VAL A 514 -12.21 16.96 -19.38
C VAL A 514 -11.63 17.94 -18.38
N ASP A 515 -12.45 18.85 -17.85
CA ASP A 515 -11.97 19.97 -17.03
C ASP A 515 -11.55 19.57 -15.61
N HIS A 516 -11.90 18.35 -15.17
CA HIS A 516 -11.66 17.88 -13.80
C HIS A 516 -11.16 16.43 -13.75
N HIS A 517 -9.98 16.23 -13.18
CA HIS A 517 -9.42 14.90 -12.91
C HIS A 517 -9.67 14.47 -11.46
N ARG A 518 -9.84 13.16 -11.25
CA ARG A 518 -9.95 12.54 -9.92
C ARG A 518 -8.95 11.40 -9.80
N LEU A 519 -8.53 11.10 -8.57
CA LEU A 519 -7.73 9.91 -8.32
C LEU A 519 -8.53 8.65 -8.61
N GLN A 520 -8.04 7.78 -9.48
CA GLN A 520 -8.74 6.53 -9.82
C GLN A 520 -8.24 5.35 -8.98
N TRP A 521 -6.92 5.21 -8.85
CA TRP A 521 -6.25 4.20 -8.04
C TRP A 521 -4.81 4.62 -7.76
N PHE A 522 -4.15 3.95 -6.82
CA PHE A 522 -2.70 4.06 -6.61
C PHE A 522 -2.13 2.75 -6.06
N GLY A 523 -0.89 2.41 -6.41
CA GLY A 523 -0.16 1.33 -5.76
C GLY A 523 0.83 0.60 -6.66
N GLU A 524 0.69 -0.73 -6.74
CA GLU A 524 1.56 -1.60 -7.53
C GLU A 524 1.63 -1.16 -9.01
N PRO A 525 2.75 -1.44 -9.73
CA PRO A 525 3.88 -2.30 -9.35
C PRO A 525 4.89 -1.68 -8.37
N GLY A 526 4.70 -0.41 -8.01
CA GLY A 526 5.59 0.31 -7.10
C GLY A 526 6.99 0.55 -7.69
N PRO A 527 7.86 1.27 -6.96
CA PRO A 527 9.12 1.77 -7.51
C PRO A 527 10.25 0.74 -7.54
N ARG A 528 10.12 -0.41 -6.87
CA ARG A 528 11.22 -1.37 -6.67
C ARG A 528 11.78 -1.97 -7.96
N ALA A 529 10.90 -2.27 -8.92
CA ALA A 529 11.28 -2.86 -10.20
C ALA A 529 11.46 -1.82 -11.32
N MET A 530 10.97 -0.60 -11.12
CA MET A 530 10.98 0.45 -12.14
C MET A 530 12.39 1.01 -12.34
N VAL A 531 12.66 1.44 -13.58
CA VAL A 531 13.86 2.23 -13.90
C VAL A 531 13.70 3.62 -13.29
N ASP A 532 14.77 4.18 -12.72
CA ASP A 532 14.76 5.54 -12.17
C ASP A 532 14.37 6.54 -13.27
N ARG A 533 13.34 7.35 -13.01
CA ARG A 533 12.83 8.36 -13.96
C ARG A 533 13.92 9.31 -14.49
N HIS A 534 14.96 9.58 -13.71
CA HIS A 534 16.04 10.49 -14.08
C HIS A 534 16.96 9.89 -15.16
N LEU A 535 16.92 8.57 -15.36
CA LEU A 535 17.59 7.91 -16.47
C LEU A 535 16.82 8.04 -17.79
N ARG A 536 15.59 8.59 -17.76
CA ARG A 536 14.76 8.84 -18.96
C ARG A 536 14.63 7.60 -19.85
N THR A 537 14.16 6.51 -19.26
CA THR A 537 13.72 5.33 -20.02
C THR A 537 12.46 5.63 -20.83
N MET A 538 12.03 4.69 -21.67
CA MET A 538 10.81 4.82 -22.47
C MET A 538 9.59 4.96 -21.54
N PRO A 539 8.63 5.85 -21.83
CA PRO A 539 7.39 5.94 -21.08
C PRO A 539 6.56 4.66 -21.22
N SER A 540 5.66 4.43 -20.27
CA SER A 540 4.70 3.33 -20.35
C SER A 540 3.75 3.51 -21.54
N LEU A 541 3.42 2.41 -22.20
CA LEU A 541 2.39 2.39 -23.25
C LEU A 541 1.02 2.15 -22.62
N CYS A 542 -0.04 2.73 -23.18
CA CYS A 542 -1.40 2.53 -22.72
C CYS A 542 -2.28 2.13 -23.90
N VAL A 543 -2.71 0.87 -23.98
CA VAL A 543 -3.51 0.38 -25.10
C VAL A 543 -4.65 -0.48 -24.61
N ASP A 544 -5.87 -0.11 -25.05
CA ASP A 544 -7.09 -0.88 -24.79
C ASP A 544 -7.31 -1.20 -23.30
N GLY A 545 -7.05 -0.21 -22.44
CA GLY A 545 -7.22 -0.34 -20.99
C GLY A 545 -6.09 -1.08 -20.27
N ARG A 546 -4.95 -1.31 -20.91
CA ARG A 546 -3.76 -1.91 -20.30
C ARG A 546 -2.58 -0.94 -20.36
N LEU A 547 -1.84 -0.87 -19.26
CA LEU A 547 -0.61 -0.11 -19.12
C LEU A 547 0.58 -1.07 -19.16
N TYR A 548 1.52 -0.85 -20.07
CA TYR A 548 2.77 -1.61 -20.18
C TYR A 548 3.93 -0.80 -19.61
N VAL A 549 4.41 -1.20 -18.45
CA VAL A 549 5.45 -0.50 -17.70
C VAL A 549 6.81 -1.13 -18.00
N PRO A 550 7.74 -0.43 -18.67
CA PRO A 550 9.11 -0.89 -18.79
C PRO A 550 9.80 -0.81 -17.43
N ALA A 551 10.48 -1.87 -17.05
CA ALA A 551 11.13 -2.06 -15.77
C ALA A 551 12.53 -2.66 -15.98
N LEU A 552 13.27 -2.89 -14.89
CA LEU A 552 14.61 -3.46 -14.94
C LEU A 552 14.56 -4.90 -15.49
N ASP A 553 14.95 -5.03 -16.76
CA ASP A 553 15.01 -6.24 -17.57
C ASP A 553 13.70 -7.04 -17.57
N ARG A 554 12.59 -6.30 -17.54
CA ARG A 554 11.24 -6.85 -17.59
C ARG A 554 10.23 -5.82 -18.06
N ILE A 555 9.09 -6.31 -18.49
CA ILE A 555 7.88 -5.54 -18.75
C ILE A 555 6.78 -5.99 -17.80
N ILE A 556 5.98 -5.05 -17.31
CA ILE A 556 4.86 -5.32 -16.39
C ILE A 556 3.58 -4.79 -17.03
N ALA A 557 2.57 -5.64 -17.18
CA ALA A 557 1.24 -5.22 -17.63
C ALA A 557 0.32 -4.98 -16.43
N VAL A 558 -0.40 -3.87 -16.47
CA VAL A 558 -1.29 -3.41 -15.40
C VAL A 558 -2.62 -3.02 -16.01
N ASP A 559 -3.74 -3.35 -15.35
CA ASP A 559 -5.05 -2.84 -15.73
C ASP A 559 -5.13 -1.33 -15.46
N ALA A 560 -5.34 -0.53 -16.51
CA ALA A 560 -5.28 0.92 -16.43
C ALA A 560 -6.41 1.53 -15.58
N PHE A 561 -7.50 0.80 -15.34
CA PHE A 561 -8.67 1.33 -14.64
C PHE A 561 -8.64 1.13 -13.12
N ASN A 562 -7.89 0.15 -12.65
CA ASN A 562 -7.84 -0.20 -11.22
C ASN A 562 -6.43 -0.50 -10.68
N GLY A 563 -5.41 -0.52 -11.54
CA GLY A 563 -4.02 -0.69 -11.13
C GLY A 563 -3.63 -2.12 -10.79
N SER A 564 -4.49 -3.11 -11.05
CA SER A 564 -4.15 -4.51 -10.79
C SER A 564 -3.06 -5.01 -11.75
N PRO A 565 -1.95 -5.59 -11.23
CA PRO A 565 -1.01 -6.30 -12.09
C PRO A 565 -1.69 -7.47 -12.79
N LEU A 566 -1.51 -7.56 -14.11
CA LEU A 566 -2.04 -8.64 -14.93
C LEU A 566 -1.01 -9.74 -15.09
N TRP A 567 0.21 -9.36 -15.47
CA TRP A 567 1.35 -10.25 -15.64
C TRP A 567 2.65 -9.45 -15.66
N GLN A 568 3.77 -10.15 -15.51
CA GLN A 568 5.12 -9.60 -15.68
C GLN A 568 5.95 -10.59 -16.49
N GLN A 569 6.77 -10.09 -17.41
CA GLN A 569 7.65 -10.93 -18.22
C GLN A 569 9.09 -10.42 -18.16
N ASN A 570 10.01 -11.32 -17.81
CA ASN A 570 11.43 -11.01 -17.85
C ASN A 570 11.89 -10.94 -19.31
N VAL A 571 12.57 -9.86 -19.67
CA VAL A 571 13.15 -9.66 -21.00
C VAL A 571 14.56 -9.09 -20.81
N PRO A 572 15.57 -9.95 -20.55
CA PRO A 572 16.94 -9.52 -20.31
C PRO A 572 17.48 -8.64 -21.43
N GLY A 573 18.07 -7.49 -21.09
CA GLY A 573 18.66 -6.57 -22.07
C GLY A 573 17.68 -5.61 -22.74
N MET A 574 16.39 -5.65 -22.38
CA MET A 574 15.41 -4.66 -22.87
C MET A 574 15.64 -3.27 -22.29
N THR A 575 16.28 -3.17 -21.12
CA THR A 575 16.37 -1.91 -20.38
C THR A 575 17.21 -0.89 -21.12
N ARG A 576 16.57 0.14 -21.69
CA ARG A 576 17.25 1.29 -22.31
C ARG A 576 17.04 2.57 -21.53
N VAL A 577 18.06 3.44 -21.52
CA VAL A 577 18.06 4.74 -20.83
C VAL A 577 18.47 5.87 -21.76
N GLY A 578 18.04 7.10 -21.46
CA GLY A 578 18.28 8.25 -22.33
C GLY A 578 17.58 8.12 -23.68
N VAL A 579 16.37 7.56 -23.68
CA VAL A 579 15.66 7.10 -24.89
C VAL A 579 15.30 8.25 -25.84
N LEU A 580 15.22 9.48 -25.32
CA LEU A 580 15.05 10.70 -26.14
C LEU A 580 16.18 10.99 -27.15
N LYS A 581 17.32 10.30 -27.04
CA LYS A 581 18.46 10.36 -27.97
C LYS A 581 18.75 8.97 -28.56
N ASP A 582 17.76 8.09 -28.51
CA ASP A 582 17.72 6.73 -29.01
C ASP A 582 16.35 6.55 -29.70
N CYS A 583 15.76 5.35 -29.67
CA CYS A 583 14.49 5.02 -30.28
C CYS A 583 13.52 4.33 -29.30
N GLY A 584 12.23 4.39 -29.63
CA GLY A 584 11.22 3.57 -28.95
C GLY A 584 11.48 2.08 -29.17
N PHE A 585 11.69 1.35 -28.08
CA PHE A 585 12.02 -0.08 -28.11
C PHE A 585 10.82 -1.00 -27.82
N MET A 586 9.63 -0.41 -27.68
CA MET A 586 8.36 -1.14 -27.51
C MET A 586 7.28 -0.53 -28.40
N ALA A 587 6.35 -1.38 -28.84
CA ALA A 587 5.09 -0.99 -29.46
C ALA A 587 3.96 -1.89 -28.94
N ALA A 588 2.70 -1.46 -29.00
CA ALA A 588 1.59 -2.29 -28.54
C ALA A 588 0.30 -2.02 -29.33
N ASP A 589 -0.58 -3.01 -29.34
CA ASP A 589 -1.95 -2.91 -29.86
C ASP A 589 -2.96 -3.62 -28.93
N ALA A 590 -4.14 -3.94 -29.44
CA ALA A 590 -5.19 -4.59 -28.67
C ALA A 590 -4.89 -6.07 -28.33
N THR A 591 -3.97 -6.74 -29.02
CA THR A 591 -3.70 -8.18 -28.86
C THR A 591 -2.31 -8.48 -28.34
N SER A 592 -1.34 -7.62 -28.61
CA SER A 592 0.07 -7.89 -28.31
C SER A 592 0.85 -6.65 -27.87
N VAL A 593 1.92 -6.87 -27.12
CA VAL A 593 3.00 -5.89 -26.93
C VAL A 593 4.30 -6.45 -27.48
N PHE A 594 5.03 -5.62 -28.21
CA PHE A 594 6.29 -5.91 -28.87
C PHE A 594 7.42 -5.23 -28.10
N VAL A 595 8.49 -5.96 -27.81
CA VAL A 595 9.62 -5.46 -27.02
C VAL A 595 10.92 -5.94 -27.65
N SER A 596 11.84 -5.01 -27.89
CA SER A 596 13.18 -5.34 -28.39
C SER A 596 14.22 -5.44 -27.27
N ALA A 597 15.09 -6.45 -27.38
CA ALA A 597 16.18 -6.72 -26.46
C ALA A 597 17.34 -7.39 -27.22
N GLY A 598 18.52 -6.75 -27.22
CA GLY A 598 19.67 -7.23 -27.97
C GLY A 598 19.37 -7.37 -29.47
N ASP A 599 19.61 -8.56 -30.03
CA ASP A 599 19.33 -8.91 -31.43
C ASP A 599 17.89 -9.37 -31.67
N THR A 600 17.02 -9.33 -30.66
CA THR A 600 15.64 -9.83 -30.76
C THR A 600 14.58 -8.75 -30.58
N CYS A 601 13.43 -8.97 -31.21
CA CYS A 601 12.13 -8.41 -30.80
C CYS A 601 11.19 -9.56 -30.47
N LEU A 602 10.45 -9.46 -29.37
CA LEU A 602 9.47 -10.46 -28.93
C LEU A 602 8.08 -9.84 -28.95
N SER A 603 7.08 -10.56 -29.42
CA SER A 603 5.68 -10.25 -29.15
C SER A 603 5.18 -11.08 -27.98
N LEU A 604 4.46 -10.42 -27.08
CA LEU A 604 3.82 -11.03 -25.91
C LEU A 604 2.31 -10.82 -26.02
N ASP A 605 1.52 -11.85 -25.70
CA ASP A 605 0.08 -11.73 -25.60
C ASP A 605 -0.30 -10.64 -24.59
N ALA A 606 -1.24 -9.78 -24.96
CA ALA A 606 -1.55 -8.61 -24.18
C ALA A 606 -2.26 -8.90 -22.85
N TRP A 607 -2.90 -10.06 -22.67
CA TRP A 607 -3.63 -10.45 -21.46
C TRP A 607 -2.90 -11.47 -20.58
N SER A 608 -2.10 -12.36 -21.17
CA SER A 608 -1.33 -13.38 -20.42
C SER A 608 0.15 -13.05 -20.30
N GLY A 609 0.71 -12.25 -21.21
CA GLY A 609 2.15 -12.00 -21.29
C GLY A 609 2.94 -13.17 -21.90
N GLU A 610 2.25 -14.21 -22.38
CA GLU A 610 2.88 -15.37 -23.00
C GLU A 610 3.56 -14.97 -24.32
N PRO A 611 4.82 -15.37 -24.56
CA PRO A 611 5.50 -15.12 -25.82
C PRO A 611 4.76 -15.75 -27.01
N GLN A 612 4.62 -15.00 -28.10
CA GLN A 612 3.94 -15.44 -29.32
C GLN A 612 4.94 -15.65 -30.46
N VAL A 613 5.66 -14.60 -30.86
CA VAL A 613 6.62 -14.62 -31.97
C VAL A 613 7.91 -13.93 -31.55
N THR A 614 9.04 -14.38 -32.10
CA THR A 614 10.36 -13.76 -31.87
C THR A 614 11.05 -13.52 -33.21
N TRP A 615 11.52 -12.29 -33.41
CA TRP A 615 12.31 -11.88 -34.56
C TRP A 615 13.76 -11.67 -34.12
N SER A 616 14.66 -12.57 -34.52
CA SER A 616 16.11 -12.36 -34.34
C SER A 616 16.71 -11.80 -35.62
N LEU A 617 17.47 -10.70 -35.51
CA LEU A 617 18.18 -10.12 -36.65
C LEU A 617 19.13 -11.10 -37.31
N SER A 618 19.82 -11.92 -36.51
CA SER A 618 20.78 -12.91 -36.99
C SER A 618 20.14 -14.01 -37.86
N ASN A 619 18.84 -14.27 -37.65
CA ASN A 619 18.04 -15.18 -38.46
C ASN A 619 17.40 -14.48 -39.65
N LEU A 620 17.02 -13.20 -39.51
CA LEU A 620 16.40 -12.42 -40.58
C LEU A 620 17.40 -12.07 -41.70
N ALA A 621 18.65 -11.78 -41.35
CA ALA A 621 19.70 -11.58 -42.33
C ALA A 621 21.09 -11.95 -41.77
N ALA A 622 21.86 -12.71 -42.55
CA ALA A 622 23.16 -13.24 -42.12
C ALA A 622 24.20 -12.14 -41.81
N ASP A 623 24.07 -10.98 -42.45
CA ASP A 623 24.94 -9.81 -42.25
C ASP A 623 24.62 -9.02 -40.96
N TRP A 624 23.53 -9.34 -40.25
CA TRP A 624 23.15 -8.69 -38.99
C TRP A 624 23.53 -9.47 -37.72
N ARG A 625 24.40 -10.49 -37.83
CA ARG A 625 24.83 -11.32 -36.69
C ARG A 625 25.47 -10.56 -35.52
N GLU A 626 26.05 -9.39 -35.79
CA GLU A 626 26.67 -8.51 -34.77
C GLU A 626 25.96 -7.14 -34.74
N ARG A 627 24.63 -7.18 -34.67
CA ARG A 627 23.77 -5.99 -34.61
C ARG A 627 22.70 -6.15 -33.53
N GLU A 628 22.12 -5.02 -33.14
CA GLU A 628 21.02 -4.97 -32.18
C GLU A 628 19.77 -4.38 -32.84
N TRP A 629 18.60 -4.85 -32.40
CA TRP A 629 17.32 -4.24 -32.72
C TRP A 629 17.29 -2.80 -32.22
N GLY A 630 17.02 -1.86 -33.13
CA GLY A 630 16.77 -0.47 -32.83
C GLY A 630 15.31 -0.21 -32.47
N ALA A 631 14.64 0.55 -33.32
CA ALA A 631 13.26 0.98 -33.15
C ALA A 631 12.28 -0.18 -33.38
N VAL A 632 11.18 -0.16 -32.63
CA VAL A 632 10.03 -1.05 -32.83
C VAL A 632 8.83 -0.19 -33.20
N LEU A 633 8.33 -0.35 -34.42
CA LEU A 633 7.17 0.37 -34.94
C LEU A 633 6.11 -0.62 -35.44
N LEU A 634 4.86 -0.32 -35.16
CA LEU A 634 3.72 -1.07 -35.68
C LEU A 634 2.90 -0.16 -36.59
N LEU A 635 2.79 -0.54 -37.86
CA LEU A 635 1.95 0.12 -38.87
C LEU A 635 1.05 -0.94 -39.51
N ASP A 636 -0.25 -0.83 -39.25
CA ASP A 636 -1.24 -1.81 -39.67
C ASP A 636 -0.83 -3.24 -39.25
N ASP A 637 -0.69 -4.17 -40.20
CA ASP A 637 -0.27 -5.55 -39.96
C ASP A 637 1.24 -5.78 -40.14
N GLN A 638 2.03 -4.71 -40.24
CA GLN A 638 3.49 -4.78 -40.40
C GLN A 638 4.21 -4.38 -39.12
N LEU A 639 5.14 -5.23 -38.70
CA LEU A 639 6.18 -4.88 -37.75
C LEU A 639 7.33 -4.25 -38.52
N ILE A 640 7.67 -3.02 -38.18
CA ILE A 640 8.81 -2.31 -38.73
C ILE A 640 9.89 -2.25 -37.66
N GLY A 641 11.05 -2.80 -38.00
CA GLY A 641 12.24 -2.80 -37.18
C GLY A 641 13.33 -1.93 -37.78
N SER A 642 14.25 -1.48 -36.93
CA SER A 642 15.52 -0.92 -37.39
C SER A 642 16.70 -1.67 -36.80
N VAL A 643 17.86 -1.50 -37.41
CA VAL A 643 19.09 -2.23 -37.06
C VAL A 643 20.15 -1.25 -36.64
N THR A 644 20.68 -1.42 -35.43
CA THR A 644 21.71 -0.56 -34.84
C THR A 644 23.03 -1.33 -34.64
N PRO A 645 24.17 -0.64 -34.60
CA PRO A 645 25.44 -1.27 -34.22
C PRO A 645 25.35 -1.96 -32.85
N LEU A 646 26.06 -3.08 -32.68
CA LEU A 646 26.16 -3.76 -31.40
C LEU A 646 26.65 -2.80 -30.30
N GLY A 647 25.95 -2.76 -29.16
CA GLY A 647 26.27 -1.87 -28.05
C GLY A 647 25.84 -0.41 -28.22
N ALA A 648 25.15 -0.04 -29.31
CA ALA A 648 24.68 1.32 -29.52
C ALA A 648 23.56 1.73 -28.53
N ALA A 649 22.65 0.80 -28.20
CA ALA A 649 21.61 1.01 -27.22
C ALA A 649 22.19 1.15 -25.80
N ARG A 650 21.69 2.13 -25.06
CA ARG A 650 22.29 2.55 -23.78
C ARG A 650 21.63 1.86 -22.62
N ARG A 651 22.42 1.12 -21.84
CA ARG A 651 21.92 0.29 -20.73
C ARG A 651 22.62 0.56 -19.40
N THR A 652 23.65 1.41 -19.39
CA THR A 652 24.38 1.76 -18.17
C THR A 652 23.48 2.55 -17.22
N ILE A 653 23.30 2.02 -16.01
CA ILE A 653 22.45 2.61 -14.98
C ILE A 653 23.35 3.12 -13.86
N ASP A 654 23.71 4.40 -13.94
CA ASP A 654 24.48 5.08 -12.89
C ASP A 654 24.21 6.59 -12.87
N ARG A 655 24.83 7.28 -11.91
CA ARG A 655 24.67 8.73 -11.75
C ARG A 655 25.35 9.53 -12.87
N SER A 656 26.46 9.06 -13.42
CA SER A 656 27.16 9.76 -14.51
C SER A 656 26.29 9.82 -15.75
N THR A 657 25.57 8.73 -16.04
CA THR A 657 24.59 8.61 -17.11
C THR A 657 23.47 9.65 -16.95
N ILE A 658 23.01 9.92 -15.71
CA ILE A 658 22.01 10.96 -15.48
C ILE A 658 22.59 12.35 -15.82
N LEU A 659 23.73 12.71 -15.24
CA LEU A 659 24.28 14.05 -15.34
C LEU A 659 24.82 14.39 -16.73
N GLU A 660 25.59 13.48 -17.29
CA GLU A 660 26.37 13.71 -18.50
C GLU A 660 25.61 13.26 -19.75
N ALA A 661 24.65 12.33 -19.60
CA ALA A 661 24.11 11.58 -20.71
C ALA A 661 22.57 11.67 -20.88
N ALA A 662 21.81 11.97 -19.81
CA ALA A 662 20.34 12.09 -19.88
C ALA A 662 19.86 13.55 -19.88
N TYR A 663 20.59 14.47 -19.24
CA TYR A 663 20.21 15.89 -19.11
C TYR A 663 21.08 16.86 -19.93
N SER A 664 22.19 16.41 -20.51
CA SER A 664 23.06 17.24 -21.35
C SER A 664 22.69 17.11 -22.84
N ASP A 665 22.73 18.22 -23.58
CA ASP A 665 22.39 18.25 -25.00
C ASP A 665 23.54 17.76 -25.91
N ASN A 666 24.78 17.72 -25.42
CA ASN A 666 25.98 17.39 -26.20
C ASN A 666 26.25 15.88 -26.28
N ARG A 667 25.20 15.07 -26.46
CA ARG A 667 25.33 13.61 -26.59
C ARG A 667 25.10 13.16 -28.04
N PRO A 668 25.91 12.21 -28.57
CA PRO A 668 25.60 11.56 -29.84
C PRO A 668 24.19 10.94 -29.82
N ILE A 669 23.54 10.85 -30.97
CA ILE A 669 22.25 10.17 -31.11
C ILE A 669 22.53 8.72 -31.52
N VAL A 670 21.75 7.75 -31.03
CA VAL A 670 21.80 6.38 -31.56
C VAL A 670 21.14 6.40 -32.93
N CYS A 671 21.83 5.90 -33.95
CA CYS A 671 21.32 5.82 -35.31
C CYS A 671 21.29 4.36 -35.77
N SER A 672 20.38 4.06 -36.68
CA SER A 672 20.32 2.77 -37.36
C SER A 672 21.09 2.78 -38.68
N GLU A 673 21.50 1.60 -39.11
CA GLU A 673 22.13 1.33 -40.41
C GLU A 673 21.09 0.83 -41.42
N SER A 674 20.03 0.17 -40.93
CA SER A 674 18.96 -0.39 -41.77
C SER A 674 17.58 -0.20 -41.13
N ILE A 675 16.54 -0.17 -41.98
CA ILE A 675 15.12 -0.33 -41.60
C ILE A 675 14.55 -1.50 -42.39
N PHE A 676 13.68 -2.28 -41.79
CA PHE A 676 12.99 -3.38 -42.45
C PHE A 676 11.54 -3.49 -41.99
N ALA A 677 10.74 -4.16 -42.80
CA ALA A 677 9.38 -4.57 -42.45
C ALA A 677 9.27 -6.10 -42.53
N CYS A 678 8.46 -6.65 -41.64
CA CYS A 678 8.01 -8.03 -41.66
C CYS A 678 6.54 -8.11 -41.25
N PRO A 679 5.82 -9.17 -41.61
CA PRO A 679 4.50 -9.43 -41.05
C PRO A 679 4.61 -9.57 -39.53
N ARG A 680 3.63 -9.01 -38.81
CA ARG A 680 3.60 -9.03 -37.33
C ARG A 680 3.48 -10.42 -36.70
N ASP A 681 3.26 -11.45 -37.50
CA ASP A 681 3.08 -12.85 -37.10
C ASP A 681 4.09 -13.80 -37.78
N ALA A 682 5.01 -13.27 -38.60
CA ALA A 682 5.99 -14.07 -39.32
C ALA A 682 7.39 -13.43 -39.29
N ALA A 683 8.41 -14.27 -39.10
CA ALA A 683 9.81 -13.84 -39.09
C ALA A 683 10.44 -13.85 -40.49
N GLU A 684 9.78 -13.18 -41.45
CA GLU A 684 10.26 -13.04 -42.84
C GLU A 684 10.26 -11.56 -43.23
N ILE A 685 11.36 -11.09 -43.81
CA ILE A 685 11.49 -9.71 -44.29
C ILE A 685 10.65 -9.54 -45.57
N THR A 686 9.69 -8.63 -45.55
CA THR A 686 8.90 -8.23 -46.74
C THR A 686 9.54 -7.04 -47.45
N TRP A 687 10.25 -6.19 -46.71
CA TRP A 687 10.94 -5.03 -47.25
C TRP A 687 12.16 -4.66 -46.39
N ARG A 688 13.23 -4.20 -47.02
CA ARG A 688 14.48 -3.77 -46.35
C ARG A 688 15.07 -2.56 -47.06
N TYR A 689 15.60 -1.63 -46.27
CA TYR A 689 16.40 -0.51 -46.71
C TYR A 689 17.68 -0.44 -45.88
N ASP A 690 18.82 -0.41 -46.56
CA ASP A 690 20.14 -0.23 -45.97
C ASP A 690 20.66 1.15 -46.36
N ALA A 691 21.10 1.94 -45.37
CA ALA A 691 21.61 3.28 -45.60
C ALA A 691 23.12 3.24 -45.91
N ASP A 692 23.55 4.10 -46.83
CA ASP A 692 24.98 4.38 -47.05
C ASP A 692 25.62 5.18 -45.89
N GLY A 693 24.79 5.71 -44.98
CA GLY A 693 25.17 6.52 -43.83
C GLY A 693 24.45 6.10 -42.55
N SER A 694 23.87 7.05 -41.82
CA SER A 694 23.14 6.77 -40.58
C SER A 694 21.69 7.26 -40.65
N ILE A 695 20.78 6.46 -40.11
CA ILE A 695 19.36 6.76 -40.01
C ILE A 695 19.09 7.28 -38.60
N PRO A 696 18.89 8.59 -38.40
CA PRO A 696 18.47 9.12 -37.11
C PRO A 696 17.02 8.69 -36.82
N HIS A 697 16.76 8.35 -35.57
CA HIS A 697 15.41 8.04 -35.12
C HIS A 697 14.61 9.33 -34.88
N PRO A 698 13.34 9.40 -35.33
CA PRO A 698 12.46 10.53 -35.09
C PRO A 698 12.03 10.65 -33.62
#